data_AF-A0A413TER3-F1
#
_entry.id   AF-A0A413TER3-F1
#
_cell.length_a   1.000
_cell.length_b   1.000
_cell.length_c   1.000
_cell.angle_alpha   90.00
_cell.angle_beta   90.00
_cell.angle_gamma   90.00
#
_symmetry.space_group_name_H-M   'P 1'
#
loop_
_entity.id
_entity.type
_entity.pdbx_description
1 polymer ?
#
loop_
_entity_poly.entity_id
_entity_poly.type
_entity_poly.pdbx_seq_one_letter_code
_entity_poly.pdbx_strand_id
1 'polypeptide(L)'
;MDYKALNENQRKRMLQISKNDFSMEWENPDFLDALIGKLPPIHHDRNEENIKTELAELNKYYSQFDFFATDRAKFIQQIKVLINVIHNKNANWYGLDLYRVEECIRQQEFCLISGEGGIGKSYFIKCLEEEFERNGIPHLCIYGKFEKNLQNVDVNEVAEVGEKGFVFIVDAINEMSEKGQIELLNVLRNLVHLSKIRIILTYRTNAMDNQILEGYKEMAKAECAFPGVSFESALNELLKMSVPDVYKYEDILFSNNALLLNMLCRALSDEKLIEEKVNSVASITFILEYYIKNSIKKTFKGEISSTDPIEIWKDIKRVAKWMYEQDVKGIDKENLLIVIKSGDVFIRILRQAGIIGEYDYDDRHYYFFAIDSLTDFLIARSLFEDITGKAFDEQVRIISQKTGKLYNMEEAVILAIFDNLAPDYEYIAKLLKETKLMDSLQYETLVKINFSKENIVKFIKAFEPIEKNSLITIFGGYTDKPFNCVNYLNSYYTVEKNQLRELSLTLSGTHFLGRVKGRLKNIIYFLTLNNGKDRRVEEAFYYALWCCAAPNKDVRCLAMKLLYEVVRQNTEYKRVLIDMYESIVDPYIKESIIYVLVNYLQDDEEILSFFKNLIIGETHLLARSIKRIAVYLHDDYGYIKWDRENLYDLNNVVPISDSLNDIFFSVDLMNKDFLPFRYWSKEHIDMHTRFLQVDKQDIFKLNHFLEEKFLCVKTGECNGLMSFENHIKSEYNIDLRKQVLDNNAFFASFESVIKEIFSLFQEPYDEIERIGGEEEFQNSIFMKSVDVATGIYYGSLMCNYFTNEFATYNNYQNSIGYEVYDPIEYGEDVYIATPVPTYQDYIEKLGDMVINRIDLPEKKDLEWVRDVSNTRRNLVSLFEAVEIKSVEWVLLAGRVSLHEDSKKETRWKDTYDIWCCTSEKETIHENGGARYLTIELEDYAGNLGDYKKCDSKPWLCKDVKNINYHSEIFDNTSLVLPPAELICYFQLTLVYANMSWINSAGEVVIFCNNNKNSYYTDPIGGTVFIRKDYLDEYRKGHILKYFAFTERFIPETGYADETSLHFEIKNGVIIKEILNNGGGFHRAAEINPLCANCPHGFNQMLSNNNSDLNEMIEIILREDYTSWEEDEIN
;
A
#
# COMPACT_ATOMS: atom_id res chain seq x y z
N MET A 1 3.64 46.07 -11.23
CA MET A 1 3.25 45.61 -12.59
C MET A 1 2.24 44.51 -12.35
N ASP A 2 0.98 44.62 -12.81
CA ASP A 2 -0.12 43.72 -12.38
C ASP A 2 0.29 42.23 -12.42
N TYR A 3 0.44 41.62 -11.23
CA TYR A 3 0.88 40.23 -11.10
C TYR A 3 -0.02 39.26 -11.89
N LYS A 4 -1.29 39.61 -12.14
CA LYS A 4 -2.21 38.81 -12.97
C LYS A 4 -1.77 38.75 -14.42
N ALA A 5 -1.26 39.86 -14.96
CA ALA A 5 -0.73 39.90 -16.32
C ALA A 5 0.54 39.05 -16.45
N LEU A 6 1.38 39.04 -15.41
CA LEU A 6 2.55 38.17 -15.35
C LEU A 6 2.12 36.70 -15.31
N ASN A 7 1.18 36.30 -14.44
CA ASN A 7 0.64 34.93 -14.42
C ASN A 7 0.08 34.49 -15.77
N GLU A 8 -0.74 35.32 -16.41
CA GLU A 8 -1.33 34.96 -17.70
C GLU A 8 -0.27 34.71 -18.77
N ASN A 9 0.82 35.48 -18.76
CA ASN A 9 1.97 35.27 -19.63
C ASN A 9 2.68 33.94 -19.31
N GLN A 10 2.98 33.70 -18.03
CA GLN A 10 3.63 32.47 -17.56
C GLN A 10 2.79 31.22 -17.94
N ARG A 11 1.48 31.24 -17.66
CA ARG A 11 0.54 30.16 -17.97
C ARG A 11 0.49 29.85 -19.47
N LYS A 12 0.41 30.88 -20.32
CA LYS A 12 0.45 30.71 -21.79
C LYS A 12 1.74 30.06 -22.27
N ARG A 13 2.90 30.45 -21.71
CA ARG A 13 4.19 29.85 -22.03
C ARG A 13 4.26 28.38 -21.60
N MET A 14 3.75 28.05 -20.40
CA MET A 14 3.68 26.65 -19.94
C MET A 14 2.77 25.79 -20.82
N LEU A 15 1.57 26.26 -21.17
CA LEU A 15 0.62 25.49 -22.01
C LEU A 15 1.20 25.11 -23.38
N GLN A 16 2.12 25.89 -23.94
CA GLN A 16 2.78 25.59 -25.21
C GLN A 16 3.70 24.37 -25.14
N ILE A 17 4.21 24.03 -23.95
CA ILE A 17 5.20 22.96 -23.75
C ILE A 17 4.64 21.74 -22.99
N SER A 18 3.40 21.80 -22.49
CA SER A 18 2.79 20.75 -21.65
C SER A 18 1.93 19.70 -22.40
N LYS A 19 2.29 19.32 -23.64
CA LYS A 19 1.55 18.27 -24.37
C LYS A 19 2.04 16.87 -24.01
N ASN A 20 1.18 16.07 -23.38
CA ASN A 20 1.44 14.67 -23.08
C ASN A 20 0.68 13.74 -24.04
N ASP A 21 1.37 12.73 -24.56
CA ASP A 21 0.75 11.68 -25.41
C ASP A 21 0.05 10.59 -24.56
N PHE A 22 0.39 10.49 -23.27
CA PHE A 22 -0.13 9.50 -22.33
C PHE A 22 -0.65 10.22 -21.07
N SER A 23 -1.73 9.69 -20.50
CA SER A 23 -2.29 10.18 -19.24
C SER A 23 -1.83 9.25 -18.11
N MET A 24 -1.18 9.81 -17.09
CA MET A 24 -0.75 9.06 -15.89
C MET A 24 -1.19 9.82 -14.64
N GLU A 25 -1.55 9.09 -13.61
CA GLU A 25 -1.97 9.62 -12.30
C GLU A 25 -0.76 9.88 -11.40
N TRP A 26 -0.90 10.79 -10.43
CA TRP A 26 0.13 11.06 -9.43
C TRP A 26 0.12 9.99 -8.32
N GLU A 27 1.30 9.66 -7.78
CA GLU A 27 1.42 8.68 -6.69
C GLU A 27 0.66 9.13 -5.42
N ASN A 28 0.68 10.44 -5.11
CA ASN A 28 -0.03 11.00 -3.97
C ASN A 28 -0.99 12.11 -4.45
N PRO A 29 -2.27 11.81 -4.67
CA PRO A 29 -3.26 12.81 -5.11
C PRO A 29 -3.58 13.84 -4.01
N ASP A 30 -3.54 13.46 -2.73
CA ASP A 30 -3.91 14.32 -1.60
C ASP A 30 -2.94 15.49 -1.39
N PHE A 31 -1.71 15.36 -1.88
CA PHE A 31 -0.71 16.43 -1.81
C PHE A 31 -1.16 17.71 -2.53
N LEU A 32 -1.92 17.57 -3.63
CA LEU A 32 -2.52 18.73 -4.31
C LEU A 32 -3.54 19.43 -3.40
N ASP A 33 -4.38 18.63 -2.74
CA ASP A 33 -5.45 19.11 -1.86
C ASP A 33 -4.89 19.90 -0.66
N ALA A 34 -3.83 19.40 -0.04
CA ALA A 34 -3.10 20.13 1.01
C ALA A 34 -2.59 21.49 0.51
N LEU A 35 -1.97 21.53 -0.67
CA LEU A 35 -1.42 22.76 -1.25
C LEU A 35 -2.46 23.73 -1.80
N ILE A 36 -3.69 23.33 -2.13
CA ILE A 36 -4.76 24.32 -2.42
C ILE A 36 -5.37 24.93 -1.15
N GLY A 37 -5.01 24.43 0.03
CA GLY A 37 -5.45 24.96 1.32
C GLY A 37 -6.53 24.13 2.01
N LYS A 38 -6.81 22.91 1.52
CA LYS A 38 -7.69 21.98 2.23
C LYS A 38 -6.92 21.33 3.39
N LEU A 39 -7.66 20.94 4.41
CA LEU A 39 -7.14 20.13 5.51
C LEU A 39 -7.63 18.68 5.35
N PRO A 40 -6.96 17.70 6.00
CA PRO A 40 -7.43 16.33 6.06
C PRO A 40 -8.90 16.25 6.53
N PRO A 41 -9.71 15.34 5.99
CA PRO A 41 -11.08 15.18 6.45
C PRO A 41 -11.10 14.70 7.92
N ILE A 42 -12.12 15.13 8.67
CA ILE A 42 -12.46 14.49 9.94
C ILE A 42 -13.18 13.19 9.60
N HIS A 43 -12.65 12.07 10.08
CA HIS A 43 -13.27 10.77 9.97
C HIS A 43 -14.32 10.58 11.08
N HIS A 44 -15.43 9.97 10.70
CA HIS A 44 -16.56 9.68 11.58
C HIS A 44 -16.70 8.17 11.74
N ASP A 45 -16.77 7.70 12.98
CA ASP A 45 -17.15 6.33 13.30
C ASP A 45 -18.68 6.22 13.49
N ARG A 46 -19.24 5.02 13.34
CA ARG A 46 -20.69 4.76 13.48
C ARG A 46 -21.17 4.88 14.93
N ASN A 47 -20.28 4.79 15.92
CA ASN A 47 -20.59 4.81 17.36
C ASN A 47 -20.14 6.14 18.04
N GLU A 48 -20.54 7.29 17.49
CA GLU A 48 -20.14 8.62 17.99
C GLU A 48 -21.29 9.41 18.64
N GLU A 49 -22.43 8.77 18.96
CA GLU A 49 -23.62 9.46 19.44
C GLU A 49 -23.39 10.21 20.77
N ASN A 50 -22.60 9.61 21.66
CA ASN A 50 -22.16 10.20 22.94
C ASN A 50 -21.25 11.45 22.83
N ILE A 51 -20.62 11.66 21.67
CA ILE A 51 -19.72 12.79 21.37
C ILE A 51 -20.22 13.65 20.20
N LYS A 52 -21.44 13.41 19.72
CA LYS A 52 -22.04 14.08 18.54
C LYS A 52 -22.03 15.60 18.66
N THR A 53 -22.24 16.14 19.87
CA THR A 53 -22.23 17.58 20.12
C THR A 53 -20.82 18.15 20.02
N GLU A 54 -19.83 17.50 20.63
CA GLU A 54 -18.42 17.88 20.56
C GLU A 54 -17.87 17.77 19.14
N LEU A 55 -18.25 16.73 18.41
CA LEU A 55 -17.89 16.54 17.01
C LEU A 55 -18.54 17.59 16.11
N ALA A 56 -19.80 17.96 16.36
CA ALA A 56 -20.44 19.06 15.65
C ALA A 56 -19.71 20.38 15.92
N GLU A 57 -19.23 20.61 17.15
CA GLU A 57 -18.43 21.77 17.50
C GLU A 57 -17.04 21.74 16.82
N LEU A 58 -16.37 20.59 16.84
CA LEU A 58 -15.11 20.38 16.14
C LEU A 58 -15.28 20.61 14.64
N ASN A 59 -16.22 19.94 13.98
CA ASN A 59 -16.52 20.11 12.55
C ASN A 59 -16.85 21.55 12.20
N LYS A 60 -17.64 22.22 13.04
CA LYS A 60 -17.99 23.63 12.84
C LYS A 60 -16.77 24.52 12.95
N TYR A 61 -15.87 24.30 13.91
CA TYR A 61 -14.65 25.07 14.06
C TYR A 61 -13.64 24.76 12.94
N TYR A 62 -13.48 23.47 12.62
CA TYR A 62 -12.57 22.96 11.61
C TYR A 62 -12.91 23.48 10.20
N SER A 63 -14.20 23.47 9.84
CA SER A 63 -14.68 23.99 8.55
C SER A 63 -14.56 25.50 8.38
N GLN A 64 -14.25 26.24 9.46
CA GLN A 64 -13.95 27.68 9.39
C GLN A 64 -12.48 27.96 9.09
N PHE A 65 -11.64 26.92 8.97
CA PHE A 65 -10.24 27.13 8.61
C PHE A 65 -10.11 27.78 7.24
N ASP A 66 -9.51 28.95 7.24
CA ASP A 66 -9.02 29.63 6.06
C ASP A 66 -7.62 30.09 6.41
N PHE A 67 -6.63 29.62 5.65
CA PHE A 67 -5.23 29.93 5.90
C PHE A 67 -4.97 31.45 6.03
N PHE A 68 -5.67 32.27 5.25
CA PHE A 68 -5.46 33.72 5.19
C PHE A 68 -6.22 34.50 6.27
N ALA A 69 -7.27 33.91 6.86
CA ALA A 69 -8.08 34.57 7.87
C ALA A 69 -7.79 34.09 9.30
N THR A 70 -7.32 32.84 9.43
CA THR A 70 -7.24 32.16 10.72
C THR A 70 -5.87 32.31 11.38
N ASP A 71 -5.86 32.56 12.69
CA ASP A 71 -4.65 32.46 13.52
C ASP A 71 -4.32 30.99 13.73
N ARG A 72 -3.33 30.49 12.97
CA ARG A 72 -2.97 29.07 12.88
C ARG A 72 -2.60 28.47 14.24
N ALA A 73 -1.83 29.20 15.05
CA ALA A 73 -1.42 28.73 16.37
C ALA A 73 -2.63 28.60 17.32
N LYS A 74 -3.52 29.60 17.31
CA LYS A 74 -4.77 29.50 18.09
C LYS A 74 -5.69 28.42 17.57
N PHE A 75 -5.77 28.23 16.25
CA PHE A 75 -6.60 27.22 15.62
C PHE A 75 -6.16 25.81 15.99
N ILE A 76 -4.87 25.49 15.85
CA ILE A 76 -4.30 24.20 16.27
C ILE A 76 -4.53 23.98 17.77
N GLN A 77 -4.30 25.00 18.60
CA GLN A 77 -4.52 24.90 20.04
C GLN A 77 -6.00 24.65 20.38
N GLN A 78 -6.92 25.31 19.68
CA GLN A 78 -8.36 25.14 19.90
C GLN A 78 -8.84 23.77 19.41
N ILE A 79 -8.35 23.28 18.26
CA ILE A 79 -8.59 21.90 17.81
C ILE A 79 -8.08 20.94 18.88
N LYS A 80 -6.87 21.10 19.38
CA LYS A 80 -6.31 20.25 20.43
C LYS A 80 -7.19 20.23 21.68
N VAL A 81 -7.75 21.38 22.07
CA VAL A 81 -8.72 21.46 23.18
C VAL A 81 -9.99 20.69 22.86
N LEU A 82 -10.57 20.86 21.67
CA LEU A 82 -11.79 20.16 21.25
C LEU A 82 -11.57 18.64 21.16
N ILE A 83 -10.45 18.21 20.59
CA ILE A 83 -10.01 16.81 20.55
C ILE A 83 -9.86 16.27 21.97
N ASN A 84 -9.25 17.01 22.89
CA ASN A 84 -9.13 16.58 24.30
C ASN A 84 -10.51 16.47 24.99
N VAL A 85 -11.45 17.35 24.70
CA VAL A 85 -12.84 17.25 25.21
C VAL A 85 -13.50 15.98 24.67
N ILE A 86 -13.30 15.67 23.39
CA ILE A 86 -13.76 14.41 22.79
C ILE A 86 -13.09 13.22 23.48
N HIS A 87 -11.76 13.22 23.66
CA HIS A 87 -11.05 12.15 24.36
C HIS A 87 -11.48 11.95 25.81
N ASN A 88 -11.90 13.01 26.51
CA ASN A 88 -12.44 12.88 27.87
C ASN A 88 -13.76 12.10 27.90
N LYS A 89 -14.54 12.14 26.82
CA LYS A 89 -15.79 11.39 26.66
C LYS A 89 -15.57 10.04 25.98
N ASN A 90 -14.66 9.98 25.03
CA ASN A 90 -14.27 8.80 24.26
C ASN A 90 -12.75 8.78 24.08
N ALA A 91 -12.05 8.16 25.03
CA ALA A 91 -10.59 8.11 25.05
C ALA A 91 -9.95 7.40 23.84
N ASN A 92 -10.76 6.65 23.09
CA ASN A 92 -10.33 5.88 21.92
C ASN A 92 -10.72 6.56 20.60
N TRP A 93 -11.20 7.80 20.61
CA TRP A 93 -11.55 8.50 19.38
C TRP A 93 -10.30 8.85 18.54
N TYR A 94 -10.27 8.46 17.26
CA TYR A 94 -9.15 8.70 16.34
C TYR A 94 -9.58 9.41 15.04
N GLY A 95 -10.71 10.12 15.07
CA GLY A 95 -11.32 10.73 13.88
C GLY A 95 -10.50 11.87 13.25
N LEU A 96 -9.47 12.40 13.91
CA LEU A 96 -8.60 13.43 13.35
C LEU A 96 -7.18 13.35 13.89
N ASP A 97 -6.21 13.09 13.01
CA ASP A 97 -4.78 13.17 13.35
C ASP A 97 -4.30 14.62 13.33
N LEU A 98 -4.08 15.19 14.52
CA LEU A 98 -3.59 16.55 14.66
C LEU A 98 -2.20 16.74 14.04
N TYR A 99 -1.33 15.73 14.05
CA TYR A 99 -0.01 15.82 13.44
C TYR A 99 -0.13 16.03 11.93
N ARG A 100 -0.97 15.25 11.25
CA ARG A 100 -1.27 15.44 9.81
C ARG A 100 -1.86 16.82 9.52
N VAL A 101 -2.72 17.34 10.40
CA VAL A 101 -3.27 18.70 10.25
C VAL A 101 -2.17 19.76 10.38
N GLU A 102 -1.32 19.65 11.40
CA GLU A 102 -0.19 20.55 11.59
C GLU A 102 0.76 20.52 10.39
N GLU A 103 1.07 19.33 9.88
CA GLU A 103 1.94 19.15 8.73
C GLU A 103 1.33 19.75 7.46
N CYS A 104 0.03 19.54 7.21
CA CYS A 104 -0.69 20.21 6.12
C CYS A 104 -0.62 21.73 6.25
N ILE A 105 -0.80 22.29 7.47
CA ILE A 105 -0.69 23.72 7.70
C ILE A 105 0.74 24.20 7.43
N ARG A 106 1.78 23.48 7.88
CA ARG A 106 3.19 23.81 7.59
C ARG A 106 3.48 23.82 6.08
N GLN A 107 2.96 22.84 5.35
CA GLN A 107 3.04 22.80 3.88
C GLN A 107 2.32 23.99 3.23
N GLN A 108 1.21 24.44 3.80
CA GLN A 108 0.52 25.63 3.31
C GLN A 108 1.29 26.93 3.60
N GLU A 109 2.09 27.00 4.68
CA GLU A 109 2.89 28.18 5.04
C GLU A 109 4.07 28.38 4.09
N PHE A 110 5.00 27.43 4.08
CA PHE A 110 6.16 27.44 3.21
C PHE A 110 6.59 26.00 2.93
N CYS A 111 6.19 25.49 1.76
CA CYS A 111 6.60 24.18 1.26
C CYS A 111 7.76 24.31 0.27
N LEU A 112 8.83 23.56 0.53
CA LEU A 112 9.95 23.35 -0.38
C LEU A 112 9.89 21.94 -0.98
N ILE A 113 9.66 21.85 -2.28
CA ILE A 113 9.45 20.60 -3.01
C ILE A 113 10.70 20.22 -3.80
N SER A 114 11.32 19.11 -3.43
CA SER A 114 12.48 18.54 -4.13
C SER A 114 12.07 17.41 -5.09
N GLY A 115 12.93 17.05 -6.03
CA GLY A 115 12.75 15.85 -6.84
C GLY A 115 13.65 15.83 -8.06
N GLU A 116 13.77 14.67 -8.71
CA GLU A 116 14.63 14.52 -9.89
C GLU A 116 14.14 15.36 -11.10
N GLY A 117 15.03 15.59 -12.06
CA GLY A 117 14.68 16.26 -13.32
C GLY A 117 13.68 15.41 -14.13
N GLY A 118 12.62 16.03 -14.65
CA GLY A 118 11.60 15.33 -15.44
C GLY A 118 10.52 14.57 -14.65
N ILE A 119 10.63 14.51 -13.31
CA ILE A 119 9.70 13.74 -12.45
C ILE A 119 8.24 14.24 -12.46
N GLY A 120 7.98 15.46 -12.94
CA GLY A 120 6.62 16.00 -13.11
C GLY A 120 6.29 17.26 -12.29
N LYS A 121 7.23 17.78 -11.48
CA LYS A 121 7.02 18.96 -10.61
C LYS A 121 6.40 20.16 -11.32
N SER A 122 6.96 20.60 -12.45
CA SER A 122 6.45 21.78 -13.17
C SER A 122 5.04 21.57 -13.74
N TYR A 123 4.69 20.33 -14.11
CA TYR A 123 3.32 20.00 -14.54
C TYR A 123 2.36 20.01 -13.35
N PHE A 124 2.80 19.50 -12.20
CA PHE A 124 2.05 19.58 -10.95
C PHE A 124 1.80 21.04 -10.53
N ILE A 125 2.83 21.90 -10.52
CA ILE A 125 2.67 23.33 -10.22
C ILE A 125 1.73 24.02 -11.21
N LYS A 126 1.78 23.65 -12.49
CA LYS A 126 0.85 24.16 -13.48
C LYS A 126 -0.61 23.76 -13.17
N CYS A 127 -0.87 22.51 -12.79
CA CYS A 127 -2.21 22.09 -12.36
C CYS A 127 -2.65 22.80 -11.06
N LEU A 128 -1.74 22.98 -10.11
CA LEU A 128 -1.98 23.69 -8.85
C LEU A 128 -2.33 25.17 -9.08
N GLU A 129 -1.60 25.83 -9.99
CA GLU A 129 -1.87 27.20 -10.41
C GLU A 129 -3.23 27.36 -11.10
N GLU A 130 -3.61 26.41 -11.95
CA GLU A 130 -4.95 26.37 -12.56
C GLU A 130 -6.05 26.22 -11.51
N GLU A 131 -5.82 25.44 -10.45
CA GLU A 131 -6.75 25.33 -9.32
C GLU A 131 -6.84 26.63 -8.49
N PHE A 132 -5.73 27.33 -8.25
CA PHE A 132 -5.77 28.64 -7.59
C PHE A 132 -6.57 29.67 -8.40
N GLU A 133 -6.40 29.69 -9.72
CA GLU A 133 -7.18 30.55 -10.62
C GLU A 133 -8.68 30.19 -10.57
N ARG A 134 -9.03 28.89 -10.68
CA ARG A 134 -10.41 28.41 -10.63
C ARG A 134 -11.10 28.79 -9.31
N ASN A 135 -10.37 28.72 -8.20
CA ASN A 135 -10.85 29.06 -6.87
C ASN A 135 -10.76 30.57 -6.55
N GLY A 136 -10.27 31.39 -7.48
CA GLY A 136 -10.17 32.85 -7.31
C GLY A 136 -9.17 33.29 -6.24
N ILE A 137 -8.17 32.47 -5.91
CA ILE A 137 -7.14 32.76 -4.91
C ILE A 137 -6.08 33.67 -5.53
N PRO A 138 -5.79 34.86 -4.96
CA PRO A 138 -4.70 35.71 -5.43
C PRO A 138 -3.35 35.00 -5.34
N HIS A 139 -2.65 34.88 -6.46
CA HIS A 139 -1.38 34.18 -6.52
C HIS A 139 -0.45 34.80 -7.58
N LEU A 140 0.85 34.55 -7.46
CA LEU A 140 1.85 34.78 -8.52
C LEU A 140 2.68 33.52 -8.67
N CYS A 141 2.67 32.95 -9.87
CA CYS A 141 3.45 31.77 -10.24
C CYS A 141 4.55 32.14 -11.22
N ILE A 142 5.79 31.93 -10.79
CA ILE A 142 7.00 32.19 -11.57
C ILE A 142 7.62 30.85 -11.94
N TYR A 143 7.91 30.65 -13.22
CA TYR A 143 8.68 29.50 -13.67
C TYR A 143 10.13 29.95 -13.91
N GLY A 144 11.08 29.41 -13.14
CA GLY A 144 12.52 29.69 -13.29
C GLY A 144 13.05 29.36 -14.68
N LYS A 145 12.35 28.48 -15.41
CA LYS A 145 12.56 28.22 -16.83
C LYS A 145 12.45 29.47 -17.70
N PHE A 146 11.50 30.36 -17.41
CA PHE A 146 11.19 31.56 -18.19
C PHE A 146 11.72 32.85 -17.54
N GLU A 147 11.74 32.93 -16.22
CA GLU A 147 12.21 34.09 -15.46
C GLU A 147 13.51 33.77 -14.74
N LYS A 148 14.63 34.30 -15.26
CA LYS A 148 15.97 34.02 -14.70
C LYS A 148 16.33 34.86 -13.48
N ASN A 149 15.55 35.91 -13.22
CA ASN A 149 15.72 36.86 -12.12
C ASN A 149 14.37 37.53 -11.82
N LEU A 150 14.31 38.36 -10.78
CA LEU A 150 13.05 38.94 -10.28
C LEU A 150 12.75 40.35 -10.82
N GLN A 151 13.37 40.76 -11.93
CA GLN A 151 13.19 42.13 -12.47
C GLN A 151 11.74 42.45 -12.86
N ASN A 152 11.01 41.43 -13.30
CA ASN A 152 9.60 41.54 -13.70
C ASN A 152 8.63 41.39 -12.51
N VAL A 153 9.15 41.14 -11.31
CA VAL A 153 8.37 40.91 -10.10
C VAL A 153 8.35 42.17 -9.26
N ASP A 154 7.17 42.75 -9.09
CA ASP A 154 6.99 43.88 -8.19
C ASP A 154 6.81 43.36 -6.75
N VAL A 155 7.91 43.25 -6.02
CA VAL A 155 7.93 42.70 -4.65
C VAL A 155 7.08 43.53 -3.69
N ASN A 156 6.97 44.85 -3.91
CA ASN A 156 6.14 45.72 -3.09
C ASN A 156 4.65 45.42 -3.31
N GLU A 157 4.26 45.21 -4.58
CA GLU A 157 2.91 44.77 -4.93
C GLU A 157 2.57 43.41 -4.30
N VAL A 158 3.50 42.44 -4.36
CA VAL A 158 3.34 41.13 -3.70
C VAL A 158 3.19 41.28 -2.19
N ALA A 159 3.99 42.13 -1.54
CA ALA A 159 3.88 42.38 -0.11
C ALA A 159 2.54 43.04 0.27
N GLU A 160 2.09 44.05 -0.51
CA GLU A 160 0.84 44.76 -0.27
C GLU A 160 -0.39 43.86 -0.43
N VAL A 161 -0.42 43.03 -1.49
CA VAL A 161 -1.50 42.04 -1.68
C VAL A 161 -1.38 40.92 -0.63
N GLY A 162 -0.15 40.57 -0.24
CA GLY A 162 0.16 39.60 0.80
C GLY A 162 -0.46 39.91 2.16
N GLU A 163 -0.67 41.18 2.51
CA GLU A 163 -1.40 41.56 3.73
C GLU A 163 -2.89 41.14 3.73
N LYS A 164 -3.44 40.85 2.55
CA LYS A 164 -4.84 40.44 2.34
C LYS A 164 -5.01 38.94 2.07
N GLY A 165 -3.92 38.23 1.82
CA GLY A 165 -3.91 36.81 1.45
C GLY A 165 -3.37 36.61 0.05
N PHE A 166 -2.25 35.90 -0.08
CA PHE A 166 -1.56 35.70 -1.36
C PHE A 166 -0.75 34.41 -1.40
N VAL A 167 -0.66 33.77 -2.56
CA VAL A 167 0.21 32.61 -2.80
C VAL A 167 1.35 32.99 -3.74
N PHE A 168 2.59 32.82 -3.28
CA PHE A 168 3.79 33.07 -4.07
C PHE A 168 4.47 31.75 -4.43
N ILE A 169 4.54 31.46 -5.73
CA ILE A 169 5.03 30.19 -6.26
C ILE A 169 6.25 30.46 -7.13
N VAL A 170 7.35 29.74 -6.89
CA VAL A 170 8.49 29.71 -7.80
C VAL A 170 8.84 28.27 -8.14
N ASP A 171 8.53 27.86 -9.37
CA ASP A 171 8.89 26.55 -9.90
C ASP A 171 10.33 26.56 -10.44
N ALA A 172 11.06 25.48 -10.16
CA ALA A 172 12.42 25.22 -10.64
C ALA A 172 13.40 26.36 -10.32
N ILE A 173 13.58 26.68 -9.03
CA ILE A 173 14.53 27.72 -8.58
C ILE A 173 15.96 27.47 -9.08
N ASN A 174 16.34 26.20 -9.24
CA ASN A 174 17.64 25.80 -9.80
C ASN A 174 17.84 26.22 -11.26
N GLU A 175 16.78 26.57 -11.99
CA GLU A 175 16.85 27.09 -13.36
C GLU A 175 16.98 28.63 -13.42
N MET A 176 16.84 29.32 -12.28
CA MET A 176 17.14 30.75 -12.18
C MET A 176 18.66 30.99 -12.18
N SER A 177 19.08 32.19 -12.56
CA SER A 177 20.49 32.60 -12.40
C SER A 177 20.89 32.60 -10.93
N GLU A 178 22.16 32.35 -10.59
CA GLU A 178 22.67 32.40 -9.21
C GLU A 178 22.33 33.74 -8.52
N LYS A 179 22.49 34.85 -9.26
CA LYS A 179 22.05 36.17 -8.81
C LYS A 179 20.54 36.21 -8.51
N GLY A 180 19.72 35.65 -9.39
CA GLY A 180 18.27 35.53 -9.21
C GLY A 180 17.88 34.66 -8.02
N GLN A 181 18.61 33.58 -7.75
CA GLN A 181 18.43 32.73 -6.57
C GLN A 181 18.72 33.52 -5.29
N ILE A 182 19.86 34.22 -5.22
CA ILE A 182 20.21 35.07 -4.07
C ILE A 182 19.21 36.22 -3.89
N GLU A 183 18.77 36.87 -4.98
CA GLU A 183 17.71 37.89 -4.95
C GLU A 183 16.40 37.33 -4.39
N LEU A 184 15.96 36.16 -4.87
CA LEU A 184 14.78 35.47 -4.37
C LEU A 184 14.90 35.15 -2.88
N LEU A 185 16.04 34.63 -2.44
CA LEU A 185 16.29 34.35 -1.03
C LEU A 185 16.13 35.60 -0.17
N ASN A 186 16.64 36.75 -0.62
CA ASN A 186 16.47 38.03 0.07
C ASN A 186 15.03 38.54 0.05
N VAL A 187 14.28 38.32 -1.03
CA VAL A 187 12.85 38.66 -1.11
C VAL A 187 12.05 37.80 -0.14
N LEU A 188 12.30 36.50 -0.10
CA LEU A 188 11.60 35.56 0.79
C LEU A 188 11.87 35.87 2.27
N ARG A 189 13.09 36.32 2.63
CA ARG A 189 13.38 36.82 3.99
C ARG A 189 12.45 37.96 4.41
N ASN A 190 11.97 38.77 3.47
CA ASN A 190 10.99 39.82 3.78
C ASN A 190 9.55 39.27 3.80
N LEU A 191 9.21 38.39 2.85
CA LEU A 191 7.85 37.86 2.70
C LEU A 191 7.46 36.83 3.76
N VAL A 192 8.41 36.04 4.29
CA VAL A 192 8.13 34.97 5.27
C VAL A 192 7.57 35.51 6.60
N HIS A 193 7.77 36.80 6.87
CA HIS A 193 7.22 37.47 8.05
C HIS A 193 5.74 37.85 7.89
N LEU A 194 5.19 37.81 6.67
CA LEU A 194 3.79 38.10 6.40
C LEU A 194 2.95 36.85 6.64
N SER A 195 2.16 36.86 7.71
CA SER A 195 1.41 35.68 8.17
C SER A 195 0.39 35.13 7.16
N LYS A 196 -0.04 35.95 6.18
CA LYS A 196 -1.03 35.59 5.16
C LYS A 196 -0.42 35.33 3.78
N ILE A 197 0.89 35.22 3.69
CA ILE A 197 1.55 34.75 2.46
C ILE A 197 1.80 33.25 2.59
N ARG A 198 1.48 32.52 1.51
CA ARG A 198 1.84 31.13 1.29
C ARG A 198 2.98 31.06 0.30
N ILE A 199 4.01 30.26 0.58
CA ILE A 199 5.20 30.14 -0.28
C ILE A 199 5.34 28.70 -0.77
N ILE A 200 5.46 28.51 -2.07
CA ILE A 200 5.70 27.20 -2.67
C ILE A 200 6.90 27.30 -3.59
N LEU A 201 7.96 26.55 -3.28
CA LEU A 201 9.17 26.51 -4.10
C LEU A 201 9.40 25.09 -4.58
N THR A 202 9.85 24.94 -5.82
CA THR A 202 10.31 23.64 -6.32
C THR A 202 11.75 23.71 -6.82
N TYR A 203 12.51 22.64 -6.60
CA TYR A 203 13.89 22.53 -7.08
C TYR A 203 14.27 21.09 -7.44
N ARG A 204 15.32 20.97 -8.24
CA ARG A 204 15.92 19.68 -8.58
C ARG A 204 16.93 19.25 -7.51
N THR A 205 16.88 17.99 -7.12
CA THR A 205 17.86 17.39 -6.20
C THR A 205 19.27 17.48 -6.79
N ASN A 206 20.26 17.85 -5.97
CA ASN A 206 21.67 18.01 -6.34
C ASN A 206 21.94 19.04 -7.48
N ALA A 207 21.07 20.03 -7.66
CA ALA A 207 21.17 20.99 -8.77
C ALA A 207 21.47 22.44 -8.36
N MET A 208 21.75 22.70 -7.08
CA MET A 208 22.04 24.03 -6.56
C MET A 208 23.27 24.00 -5.66
N ASP A 209 23.88 25.16 -5.44
CA ASP A 209 24.91 25.33 -4.43
C ASP A 209 24.35 25.03 -3.02
N ASN A 210 25.09 24.24 -2.25
CA ASN A 210 24.63 23.77 -0.94
C ASN A 210 24.43 24.91 0.06
N GLN A 211 25.22 25.99 0.01
CA GLN A 211 25.06 27.13 0.91
C GLN A 211 23.79 27.91 0.58
N ILE A 212 23.46 28.07 -0.70
CA ILE A 212 22.22 28.71 -1.15
C ILE A 212 21.01 27.84 -0.75
N LEU A 213 21.08 26.54 -0.99
CA LEU A 213 20.00 25.59 -0.66
C LEU A 213 19.68 25.59 0.83
N GLU A 214 20.69 25.51 1.70
CA GLU A 214 20.48 25.57 3.15
C GLU A 214 19.79 26.87 3.58
N GLY A 215 20.10 27.99 2.93
CA GLY A 215 19.40 29.24 3.19
C GLY A 215 17.88 29.19 2.89
N TYR A 216 17.44 28.40 1.90
CA TYR A 216 16.00 28.19 1.66
C TYR A 216 15.39 27.23 2.68
N LYS A 217 16.09 26.14 3.03
CA LYS A 217 15.63 25.15 4.01
C LYS A 217 15.42 25.76 5.39
N GLU A 218 16.33 26.62 5.83
CA GLU A 218 16.20 27.34 7.11
C GLU A 218 14.91 28.16 7.22
N MET A 219 14.34 28.60 6.09
CA MET A 219 13.08 29.36 6.05
C MET A 219 11.85 28.48 5.84
N ALA A 220 12.01 27.33 5.19
CA ALA A 220 10.92 26.41 4.88
C ALA A 220 10.26 25.89 6.16
N LYS A 221 8.96 25.62 6.08
CA LYS A 221 8.18 25.02 7.17
C LYS A 221 7.92 23.54 6.95
N ALA A 222 7.93 23.11 5.69
CA ALA A 222 7.87 21.72 5.28
C ALA A 222 8.81 21.48 4.08
N GLU A 223 9.50 20.34 4.10
CA GLU A 223 10.30 19.84 3.00
C GLU A 223 9.67 18.55 2.47
N CYS A 224 9.36 18.50 1.17
CA CYS A 224 8.70 17.36 0.56
C CYS A 224 9.50 16.85 -0.64
N ALA A 225 9.66 15.53 -0.76
CA ALA A 225 10.16 14.91 -1.98
C ALA A 225 8.98 14.55 -2.88
N PHE A 226 8.96 15.09 -4.10
CA PHE A 226 7.88 14.83 -5.04
C PHE A 226 7.94 13.37 -5.54
N PRO A 227 6.89 12.55 -5.33
CA PRO A 227 6.95 11.10 -5.56
C PRO A 227 6.83 10.68 -7.03
N GLY A 228 6.34 11.58 -7.90
CA GLY A 228 6.16 11.29 -9.33
C GLY A 228 4.78 10.71 -9.68
N VAL A 229 4.74 9.87 -10.72
CA VAL A 229 3.51 9.21 -11.19
C VAL A 229 3.33 7.83 -10.56
N SER A 230 2.07 7.39 -10.45
CA SER A 230 1.72 6.04 -10.00
C SER A 230 2.26 4.99 -10.97
N PHE A 231 2.88 3.94 -10.41
CA PHE A 231 3.36 2.81 -11.19
C PHE A 231 2.21 2.04 -11.82
N GLU A 232 1.08 1.86 -11.14
CA GLU A 232 -0.11 1.19 -11.68
C GLU A 232 -0.61 1.92 -12.93
N SER A 233 -0.68 3.25 -12.85
CA SER A 233 -1.07 4.10 -13.98
C SER A 233 -0.06 3.99 -15.13
N ALA A 234 1.25 4.04 -14.84
CA ALA A 234 2.29 3.91 -15.85
C ALA A 234 2.35 2.51 -16.48
N LEU A 235 2.16 1.45 -15.68
CA LEU A 235 2.14 0.06 -16.10
C LEU A 235 0.91 -0.24 -16.95
N ASN A 236 -0.25 0.31 -16.60
CA ASN A 236 -1.46 0.21 -17.44
C ASN A 236 -1.22 0.77 -18.84
N GLU A 237 -0.46 1.86 -18.98
CA GLU A 237 -0.07 2.37 -20.30
C GLU A 237 0.93 1.46 -21.02
N LEU A 238 1.88 0.84 -20.31
CA LEU A 238 2.87 -0.08 -20.88
C LEU A 238 2.27 -1.42 -21.30
N LEU A 239 1.33 -1.98 -20.53
CA LEU A 239 0.66 -3.25 -20.84
C LEU A 239 -0.23 -3.18 -22.07
N LYS A 240 -0.65 -1.98 -22.47
CA LYS A 240 -1.30 -1.76 -23.77
C LYS A 240 -0.35 -2.02 -24.94
N MET A 241 0.96 -2.14 -24.70
CA MET A 241 1.99 -2.33 -25.72
C MET A 241 2.48 -3.78 -25.73
N SER A 242 2.66 -4.35 -26.93
CA SER A 242 3.19 -5.71 -27.11
C SER A 242 4.72 -5.71 -27.03
N VAL A 243 5.29 -5.65 -25.81
CA VAL A 243 6.75 -5.51 -25.64
C VAL A 243 7.36 -6.79 -25.05
N PRO A 244 8.32 -7.44 -25.75
CA PRO A 244 8.88 -8.71 -25.28
C PRO A 244 9.91 -8.61 -24.14
N ASP A 245 10.51 -7.43 -23.89
CA ASP A 245 11.75 -7.37 -23.09
C ASP A 245 12.00 -6.04 -22.33
N VAL A 246 11.15 -5.72 -21.37
CA VAL A 246 11.18 -4.43 -20.64
C VAL A 246 12.31 -4.31 -19.60
N TYR A 247 13.07 -5.38 -19.33
CA TYR A 247 14.04 -5.44 -18.21
C TYR A 247 15.19 -4.44 -18.33
N LYS A 248 15.61 -4.09 -19.56
CA LYS A 248 16.74 -3.15 -19.81
C LYS A 248 16.44 -1.74 -19.30
N TYR A 249 15.20 -1.52 -18.90
CA TYR A 249 14.65 -0.25 -18.48
C TYR A 249 14.03 -0.35 -17.08
N GLU A 250 14.35 -1.39 -16.28
CA GLU A 250 13.88 -1.52 -14.89
C GLU A 250 14.15 -0.24 -14.06
N ASP A 251 15.29 0.40 -14.29
CA ASP A 251 15.65 1.67 -13.65
C ASP A 251 14.69 2.81 -14.02
N ILE A 252 14.15 2.82 -15.23
CA ILE A 252 13.16 3.80 -15.70
C ILE A 252 11.75 3.40 -15.26
N LEU A 253 11.40 2.12 -15.38
CA LEU A 253 10.10 1.57 -14.96
C LEU A 253 9.84 1.83 -13.48
N PHE A 254 10.86 1.69 -12.64
CA PHE A 254 10.75 1.86 -11.19
C PHE A 254 11.09 3.29 -10.71
N SER A 255 11.35 4.23 -11.62
CA SER A 255 11.73 5.61 -11.26
C SER A 255 10.56 6.53 -10.87
N ASN A 256 9.32 6.14 -11.20
CA ASN A 256 8.13 7.01 -11.17
C ASN A 256 8.32 8.35 -11.93
N ASN A 257 9.34 8.45 -12.79
CA ASN A 257 9.69 9.66 -13.52
C ASN A 257 8.88 9.74 -14.81
N ALA A 258 7.86 10.60 -14.81
CA ALA A 258 6.91 10.76 -15.90
C ALA A 258 7.58 10.99 -17.27
N LEU A 259 8.66 11.79 -17.31
CA LEU A 259 9.38 12.07 -18.56
C LEU A 259 10.04 10.81 -19.11
N LEU A 260 10.79 10.08 -18.28
CA LEU A 260 11.50 8.88 -18.71
C LEU A 260 10.52 7.77 -19.11
N LEU A 261 9.43 7.61 -18.36
CA LEU A 261 8.35 6.65 -18.67
C LEU A 261 7.67 6.98 -20.00
N ASN A 262 7.33 8.24 -20.25
CA ASN A 262 6.75 8.66 -21.53
C ASN A 262 7.72 8.43 -22.71
N MET A 263 9.01 8.73 -22.52
CA MET A 263 10.04 8.43 -23.52
C MET A 263 10.15 6.93 -23.78
N LEU A 264 10.11 6.10 -22.73
CA LEU A 264 10.14 4.64 -22.83
C LEU A 264 8.92 4.13 -23.59
N CYS A 265 7.70 4.54 -23.22
CA CYS A 265 6.46 4.21 -23.93
C CYS A 265 6.56 4.51 -25.44
N ARG A 266 7.08 5.68 -25.81
CA ARG A 266 7.30 6.07 -27.21
C ARG A 266 8.38 5.23 -27.91
N ALA A 267 9.40 4.78 -27.19
CA ALA A 267 10.45 3.92 -27.73
C ALA A 267 9.94 2.50 -27.97
N LEU A 268 9.22 1.95 -27.02
CA LEU A 268 8.68 0.59 -27.07
C LEU A 268 7.53 0.44 -28.09
N SER A 269 6.86 1.54 -28.43
CA SER A 269 5.82 1.55 -29.47
C SER A 269 6.36 1.47 -30.92
N ASP A 270 7.68 1.51 -31.15
CA ASP A 270 8.29 1.40 -32.50
C ASP A 270 8.80 -0.04 -32.74
N GLU A 271 8.09 -0.78 -33.60
CA GLU A 271 8.35 -2.19 -33.92
C GLU A 271 9.80 -2.49 -34.35
N LYS A 272 10.53 -1.51 -34.91
CA LYS A 272 11.92 -1.69 -35.35
C LYS A 272 12.92 -1.87 -34.21
N LEU A 273 12.60 -1.38 -33.01
CA LEU A 273 13.49 -1.46 -31.86
C LEU A 273 13.51 -2.83 -31.17
N ILE A 274 12.48 -3.63 -31.41
CA ILE A 274 12.38 -5.00 -30.89
C ILE A 274 13.41 -5.91 -31.59
N GLU A 275 13.84 -5.57 -32.82
CA GLU A 275 14.78 -6.37 -33.63
C GLU A 275 16.25 -5.88 -33.56
N GLU A 276 16.51 -4.59 -33.27
CA GLU A 276 17.87 -4.04 -33.25
C GLU A 276 18.54 -4.17 -31.87
N LYS A 277 19.63 -4.96 -31.80
CA LYS A 277 20.55 -4.99 -30.64
C LYS A 277 21.18 -3.60 -30.43
N VAL A 278 20.59 -2.82 -29.54
CA VAL A 278 21.11 -1.51 -29.11
C VAL A 278 22.51 -1.64 -28.49
N ASN A 279 23.45 -0.81 -28.94
CA ASN A 279 24.89 -0.82 -28.58
C ASN A 279 25.27 0.05 -27.35
N SER A 280 24.31 0.64 -26.64
CA SER A 280 24.60 1.51 -25.49
C SER A 280 24.58 0.72 -24.17
N VAL A 281 25.55 0.99 -23.30
CA VAL A 281 25.68 0.36 -21.99
C VAL A 281 24.73 1.04 -20.98
N ALA A 282 24.44 2.33 -21.10
CA ALA A 282 23.48 3.04 -20.25
C ALA A 282 22.06 3.12 -20.87
N SER A 283 21.03 2.72 -20.13
CA SER A 283 19.63 2.69 -20.60
C SER A 283 19.10 4.09 -20.98
N ILE A 284 19.41 5.09 -20.15
CA ILE A 284 18.99 6.49 -20.29
C ILE A 284 19.56 7.15 -21.55
N THR A 285 20.83 6.90 -21.88
CA THR A 285 21.50 7.59 -23.00
C THR A 285 20.92 7.15 -24.35
N PHE A 286 20.60 5.86 -24.46
CA PHE A 286 19.88 5.33 -25.60
C PHE A 286 18.47 5.93 -25.77
N ILE A 287 17.67 5.98 -24.69
CA ILE A 287 16.30 6.51 -24.74
C ILE A 287 16.29 7.99 -25.11
N LEU A 288 17.21 8.78 -24.57
CA LEU A 288 17.38 10.19 -24.92
C LEU A 288 17.74 10.38 -26.40
N GLU A 289 18.69 9.59 -26.94
CA GLU A 289 19.06 9.67 -28.35
C GLU A 289 17.90 9.27 -29.27
N TYR A 290 17.18 8.20 -28.93
CA TYR A 290 16.00 7.78 -29.67
C TYR A 290 14.90 8.84 -29.65
N TYR A 291 14.64 9.43 -28.48
CA TYR A 291 13.68 10.51 -28.32
C TYR A 291 13.97 11.69 -29.26
N ILE A 292 15.23 12.14 -29.34
CA ILE A 292 15.63 13.21 -30.25
C ILE A 292 15.34 12.80 -31.70
N LYS A 293 15.86 11.64 -32.12
CA LYS A 293 15.75 11.19 -33.52
C LYS A 293 14.30 11.03 -33.94
N ASN A 294 13.46 10.45 -33.08
CA ASN A 294 12.04 10.23 -33.38
C ASN A 294 11.26 11.56 -33.41
N SER A 295 11.53 12.47 -32.46
CA SER A 295 10.91 13.80 -32.42
C SER A 295 11.26 14.61 -33.66
N ILE A 296 12.52 14.58 -34.13
CA ILE A 296 12.92 15.17 -35.41
C ILE A 296 12.12 14.55 -36.56
N LYS A 297 12.10 13.21 -36.68
CA LYS A 297 11.38 12.50 -37.75
C LYS A 297 9.88 12.82 -37.78
N LYS A 298 9.21 12.91 -36.63
CA LYS A 298 7.79 13.28 -36.54
C LYS A 298 7.54 14.68 -37.05
N THR A 299 8.32 15.67 -36.62
CA THR A 299 8.20 17.06 -37.08
C THR A 299 8.45 17.20 -38.58
N PHE A 300 9.29 16.34 -39.16
CA PHE A 300 9.55 16.29 -40.60
C PHE A 300 8.39 15.72 -41.45
N LYS A 301 7.42 14.97 -40.88
CA LYS A 301 6.31 14.37 -41.66
C LYS A 301 5.31 15.39 -42.25
N GLY A 302 5.55 16.69 -42.11
CA GLY A 302 4.67 17.77 -42.59
C GLY A 302 5.22 18.59 -43.76
N GLU A 303 6.47 19.05 -43.74
CA GLU A 303 6.95 20.04 -44.72
C GLU A 303 8.49 19.98 -44.84
N ILE A 304 9.02 20.37 -46.01
CA ILE A 304 10.43 20.64 -46.38
C ILE A 304 11.07 19.55 -47.27
N SER A 305 11.36 19.95 -48.52
CA SER A 305 11.95 19.12 -49.58
C SER A 305 13.49 19.18 -49.67
N SER A 306 14.19 19.87 -48.74
CA SER A 306 15.61 20.25 -48.92
C SER A 306 16.60 19.77 -47.86
N THR A 307 16.17 19.18 -46.73
CA THR A 307 17.09 18.79 -45.63
C THR A 307 16.71 17.43 -45.06
N ASP A 308 17.67 16.50 -44.97
CA ASP A 308 17.47 15.16 -44.38
C ASP A 308 17.48 15.25 -42.83
N PRO A 309 16.55 14.59 -42.10
CA PRO A 309 16.62 14.42 -40.64
C PRO A 309 18.01 14.07 -40.08
N ILE A 310 18.83 13.34 -40.84
CA ILE A 310 20.20 13.00 -40.47
C ILE A 310 21.10 14.25 -40.35
N GLU A 311 20.90 15.27 -41.18
CA GLU A 311 21.69 16.51 -41.11
C GLU A 311 21.35 17.34 -39.87
N ILE A 312 20.10 17.34 -39.41
CA ILE A 312 19.70 17.98 -38.15
C ILE A 312 20.40 17.30 -36.96
N TRP A 313 20.47 15.96 -36.95
CA TRP A 313 21.21 15.24 -35.92
C TRP A 313 22.72 15.55 -35.94
N LYS A 314 23.32 15.69 -37.12
CA LYS A 314 24.72 16.12 -37.25
C LYS A 314 24.92 17.56 -36.74
N ASP A 315 23.97 18.46 -36.98
CA ASP A 315 23.99 19.82 -36.43
C ASP A 315 23.90 19.82 -34.92
N ILE A 316 23.05 18.98 -34.30
CA ILE A 316 23.00 18.82 -32.84
C ILE A 316 24.38 18.45 -32.28
N LYS A 317 25.07 17.47 -32.91
CA LYS A 317 26.42 17.09 -32.50
C LYS A 317 27.44 18.22 -32.67
N ARG A 318 27.34 19.00 -33.74
CA ARG A 318 28.21 20.18 -33.96
C ARG A 318 28.00 21.23 -32.87
N VAL A 319 26.75 21.49 -32.51
CA VAL A 319 26.40 22.44 -31.43
C VAL A 319 26.91 21.94 -30.09
N ALA A 320 26.68 20.66 -29.75
CA ALA A 320 27.19 20.07 -28.51
C ALA A 320 28.72 20.09 -28.42
N LYS A 321 29.41 19.84 -29.54
CA LYS A 321 30.86 19.95 -29.62
C LYS A 321 31.34 21.40 -29.41
N TRP A 322 30.65 22.37 -30.00
CA TRP A 322 30.96 23.79 -29.77
C TRP A 322 30.77 24.17 -28.30
N MET A 323 29.67 23.75 -27.69
CA MET A 323 29.38 23.94 -26.25
C MET A 323 30.49 23.35 -25.38
N TYR A 324 30.93 22.13 -25.71
CA TYR A 324 32.08 21.48 -25.08
C TYR A 324 33.37 22.30 -25.22
N GLU A 325 33.70 22.78 -26.42
CA GLU A 325 34.93 23.54 -26.69
C GLU A 325 34.95 24.89 -25.96
N GLN A 326 33.79 25.53 -25.83
CA GLN A 326 33.65 26.85 -25.18
C GLN A 326 33.37 26.79 -23.67
N ASP A 327 33.26 25.60 -23.08
CA ASP A 327 32.93 25.40 -21.65
C ASP A 327 31.58 26.04 -21.25
N VAL A 328 30.56 25.95 -22.11
CA VAL A 328 29.20 26.51 -21.88
C VAL A 328 28.10 25.50 -22.18
N LYS A 329 26.90 25.68 -21.61
CA LYS A 329 25.70 24.85 -21.87
C LYS A 329 24.66 25.52 -22.80
N GLY A 330 25.00 26.68 -23.36
CA GLY A 330 24.16 27.48 -24.24
C GLY A 330 24.98 28.13 -25.36
N ILE A 331 24.34 28.49 -26.46
CA ILE A 331 24.97 29.09 -27.65
C ILE A 331 24.15 30.29 -28.14
N ASP A 332 24.79 31.43 -28.40
CA ASP A 332 24.09 32.58 -28.97
C ASP A 332 23.72 32.34 -30.45
N LYS A 333 22.72 33.08 -30.94
CA LYS A 333 22.16 32.93 -32.27
C LYS A 333 23.19 33.11 -33.38
N GLU A 334 24.13 34.03 -33.24
CA GLU A 334 25.16 34.29 -34.25
C GLU A 334 26.09 33.09 -34.36
N ASN A 335 26.62 32.60 -33.23
CA ASN A 335 27.44 31.41 -33.20
C ASN A 335 26.67 30.15 -33.63
N LEU A 336 25.40 30.02 -33.25
CA LEU A 336 24.56 28.89 -33.64
C LEU A 336 24.46 28.79 -35.17
N LEU A 337 24.13 29.90 -35.84
CA LEU A 337 24.00 29.96 -37.30
C LEU A 337 25.33 29.70 -38.03
N ILE A 338 26.47 29.95 -37.40
CA ILE A 338 27.80 29.61 -37.92
C ILE A 338 28.07 28.10 -37.80
N VAL A 339 27.68 27.49 -36.68
CA VAL A 339 27.97 26.07 -36.38
C VAL A 339 27.09 25.12 -37.19
N ILE A 340 25.83 25.49 -37.44
CA ILE A 340 24.86 24.62 -38.12
C ILE A 340 24.91 24.76 -39.65
N LYS A 341 24.65 23.66 -40.35
CA LYS A 341 24.54 23.64 -41.81
C LYS A 341 23.10 23.79 -42.30
N SER A 342 22.13 23.41 -41.47
CA SER A 342 20.72 23.42 -41.84
C SER A 342 20.06 24.81 -41.71
N GLY A 343 20.80 25.82 -41.23
CA GLY A 343 20.31 27.19 -41.05
C GLY A 343 19.07 27.27 -40.17
N ASP A 344 18.17 28.22 -40.45
CA ASP A 344 16.94 28.45 -39.66
C ASP A 344 16.01 27.24 -39.58
N VAL A 345 16.13 26.28 -40.51
CA VAL A 345 15.36 25.02 -40.48
C VAL A 345 15.67 24.24 -39.20
N PHE A 346 16.91 24.25 -38.74
CA PHE A 346 17.32 23.61 -37.48
C PHE A 346 16.55 24.17 -36.28
N ILE A 347 16.56 25.50 -36.13
CA ILE A 347 15.94 26.20 -35.02
C ILE A 347 14.43 25.94 -35.04
N ARG A 348 13.80 26.04 -36.21
CA ARG A 348 12.37 25.79 -36.35
C ARG A 348 11.98 24.37 -35.94
N ILE A 349 12.70 23.35 -36.45
CA ILE A 349 12.37 21.95 -36.20
C ILE A 349 12.57 21.59 -34.73
N LEU A 350 13.70 21.95 -34.13
CA LEU A 350 13.98 21.59 -32.75
C LEU A 350 13.12 22.37 -31.77
N ARG A 351 12.73 23.60 -32.09
CA ARG A 351 11.76 24.36 -31.29
C ARG A 351 10.36 23.74 -31.37
N GLN A 352 9.91 23.34 -32.57
CA GLN A 352 8.64 22.63 -32.74
C GLN A 352 8.64 21.26 -32.05
N ALA A 353 9.78 20.58 -32.03
CA ALA A 353 9.98 19.31 -31.32
C ALA A 353 10.15 19.48 -29.80
N GLY A 354 10.24 20.73 -29.29
CA GLY A 354 10.49 21.01 -27.87
C GLY A 354 11.86 20.56 -27.36
N ILE A 355 12.84 20.38 -28.25
CA ILE A 355 14.20 19.91 -27.92
C ILE A 355 15.12 21.06 -27.50
N ILE A 356 14.91 22.26 -28.06
CA ILE A 356 15.68 23.46 -27.71
C ILE A 356 14.80 24.50 -27.02
N GLY A 357 15.36 25.15 -26.00
CA GLY A 357 14.85 26.36 -25.39
C GLY A 357 15.63 27.58 -25.89
N GLU A 358 15.07 28.76 -25.66
CA GLU A 358 15.69 30.05 -25.99
C GLU A 358 15.57 31.02 -24.81
N TYR A 359 16.57 31.88 -24.61
CA TYR A 359 16.53 32.97 -23.65
C TYR A 359 17.36 34.15 -24.15
N ASP A 360 17.02 35.36 -23.73
CA ASP A 360 17.82 36.56 -23.98
C ASP A 360 18.71 36.86 -22.77
N TYR A 361 19.98 37.16 -23.02
CA TYR A 361 20.94 37.58 -22.01
C TYR A 361 21.92 38.58 -22.61
N ASP A 362 22.10 39.75 -21.97
CA ASP A 362 23.06 40.79 -22.39
C ASP A 362 22.90 41.21 -23.87
N ASP A 363 21.66 41.55 -24.28
CA ASP A 363 21.26 41.90 -25.66
C ASP A 363 21.55 40.84 -26.73
N ARG A 364 21.81 39.59 -26.33
CA ARG A 364 22.02 38.45 -27.22
C ARG A 364 20.99 37.37 -26.98
N HIS A 365 20.58 36.74 -28.08
CA HIS A 365 19.62 35.65 -28.06
C HIS A 365 20.35 34.31 -27.99
N TYR A 366 20.10 33.52 -26.97
CA TYR A 366 20.73 32.22 -26.72
C TYR A 366 19.78 31.06 -26.93
N TYR A 367 20.35 29.93 -27.36
CA TYR A 367 19.70 28.64 -27.49
C TYR A 367 20.39 27.61 -26.61
N PHE A 368 19.61 26.69 -26.03
CA PHE A 368 20.09 25.59 -25.19
C PHE A 368 19.19 24.36 -25.40
N PHE A 369 19.63 23.16 -25.03
CA PHE A 369 18.71 22.00 -25.07
C PHE A 369 17.78 22.03 -23.86
N ALA A 370 16.49 21.86 -24.09
CA ALA A 370 15.43 22.06 -23.09
C ALA A 370 15.39 21.00 -21.98
N ILE A 371 16.18 19.92 -22.12
CA ILE A 371 16.31 18.84 -21.14
C ILE A 371 17.76 18.85 -20.68
N ASP A 372 18.03 19.21 -19.42
CA ASP A 372 19.41 19.37 -18.94
C ASP A 372 20.22 18.07 -19.00
N SER A 373 19.61 16.94 -18.60
CA SER A 373 20.28 15.63 -18.69
C SER A 373 20.67 15.27 -20.14
N LEU A 374 19.95 15.81 -21.12
CA LEU A 374 20.28 15.68 -22.53
C LEU A 374 21.45 16.58 -22.93
N THR A 375 21.48 17.83 -22.45
CA THR A 375 22.62 18.74 -22.63
C THR A 375 23.90 18.10 -22.10
N ASP A 376 23.86 17.62 -20.86
CA ASP A 376 25.01 17.04 -20.17
C ASP A 376 25.49 15.78 -20.88
N PHE A 377 24.55 14.93 -21.32
CA PHE A 377 24.86 13.75 -22.14
C PHE A 377 25.56 14.11 -23.47
N LEU A 378 25.03 15.09 -24.21
CA LEU A 378 25.58 15.49 -25.51
C LEU A 378 26.98 16.12 -25.38
N ILE A 379 27.20 16.91 -24.32
CA ILE A 379 28.52 17.49 -24.01
C ILE A 379 29.50 16.39 -23.56
N ALA A 380 29.08 15.47 -22.69
CA ALA A 380 29.92 14.35 -22.24
C ALA A 380 30.35 13.44 -23.40
N ARG A 381 29.48 13.27 -24.41
CA ARG A 381 29.85 12.60 -25.68
C ARG A 381 31.00 13.29 -26.39
N SER A 382 30.98 14.62 -26.45
CA SER A 382 32.00 15.43 -27.12
C SER A 382 33.33 15.39 -26.36
N LEU A 383 33.29 15.41 -25.03
CA LEU A 383 34.44 15.13 -24.17
C LEU A 383 35.05 13.76 -24.51
N PHE A 384 34.23 12.73 -24.64
CA PHE A 384 34.73 11.39 -24.93
C PHE A 384 35.45 11.31 -26.30
N GLU A 385 34.85 11.93 -27.33
CA GLU A 385 35.48 12.04 -28.66
C GLU A 385 36.85 12.74 -28.59
N ASP A 386 37.03 13.70 -27.68
CA ASP A 386 38.29 14.42 -27.50
C ASP A 386 39.36 13.63 -26.72
N ILE A 387 38.98 12.79 -25.75
CA ILE A 387 39.95 11.97 -25.00
C ILE A 387 40.34 10.68 -25.72
N THR A 388 39.56 10.25 -26.72
CA THR A 388 39.80 9.01 -27.47
C THR A 388 41.17 9.04 -28.15
N GLY A 389 42.01 8.03 -27.88
CA GLY A 389 43.35 7.90 -28.47
C GLY A 389 44.45 8.74 -27.81
N LYS A 390 44.12 9.54 -26.77
CA LYS A 390 45.11 10.28 -25.96
C LYS A 390 45.73 9.40 -24.87
N ALA A 391 46.91 9.78 -24.39
CA ALA A 391 47.59 9.08 -23.28
C ALA A 391 46.84 9.29 -21.95
N PHE A 392 46.96 8.34 -21.01
CA PHE A 392 46.23 8.34 -19.73
C PHE A 392 46.32 9.69 -18.98
N ASP A 393 47.52 10.23 -18.78
CA ASP A 393 47.72 11.50 -18.06
C ASP A 393 47.05 12.69 -18.76
N GLU A 394 46.97 12.65 -20.09
CA GLU A 394 46.30 13.67 -20.88
C GLU A 394 44.77 13.54 -20.76
N GLN A 395 44.24 12.32 -20.76
CA GLN A 395 42.81 12.07 -20.50
C GLN A 395 42.42 12.60 -19.12
N VAL A 396 43.19 12.28 -18.07
CA VAL A 396 42.97 12.77 -16.70
C VAL A 396 42.93 14.29 -16.66
N ARG A 397 43.91 14.95 -17.29
CA ARG A 397 43.97 16.42 -17.32
C ARG A 397 42.75 17.05 -17.99
N ILE A 398 42.30 16.51 -19.13
CA ILE A 398 41.16 17.04 -19.88
C ILE A 398 39.88 16.88 -19.09
N ILE A 399 39.63 15.67 -18.55
CA ILE A 399 38.42 15.38 -17.76
C ILE A 399 38.33 16.32 -16.57
N SER A 400 39.38 16.39 -15.74
CA SER A 400 39.39 17.24 -14.54
C SER A 400 39.24 18.73 -14.87
N GLN A 401 39.79 19.19 -15.99
CA GLN A 401 39.63 20.59 -16.41
C GLN A 401 38.19 20.89 -16.85
N LYS A 402 37.54 19.96 -17.53
CA LYS A 402 36.18 20.16 -18.09
C LYS A 402 35.11 20.05 -17.00
N THR A 403 35.21 19.05 -16.12
CA THR A 403 34.28 18.89 -14.99
C THR A 403 34.40 20.05 -13.99
N GLY A 404 35.60 20.60 -13.81
CA GLY A 404 35.80 21.79 -12.96
C GLY A 404 35.25 23.10 -13.52
N LYS A 405 34.91 23.17 -14.82
CA LYS A 405 34.38 24.38 -15.46
C LYS A 405 32.89 24.30 -15.80
N LEU A 406 32.42 23.10 -16.11
CA LEU A 406 31.02 22.83 -16.45
C LEU A 406 30.33 22.20 -15.23
N TYR A 407 29.47 22.97 -14.57
CA TYR A 407 28.73 22.54 -13.39
C TYR A 407 27.86 21.30 -13.66
N ASN A 408 27.76 20.37 -12.70
CA ASN A 408 26.92 19.16 -12.72
C ASN A 408 27.17 18.20 -13.90
N MET A 409 28.39 18.12 -14.39
CA MET A 409 28.75 17.20 -15.49
C MET A 409 29.17 15.81 -15.02
N GLU A 410 29.41 15.63 -13.73
CA GLU A 410 30.07 14.45 -13.14
C GLU A 410 29.32 13.16 -13.50
N GLU A 411 28.01 13.09 -13.25
CA GLU A 411 27.21 11.89 -13.56
C GLU A 411 27.23 11.56 -15.07
N ALA A 412 27.03 12.57 -15.94
CA ALA A 412 27.02 12.36 -17.38
C ALA A 412 28.38 11.92 -17.92
N VAL A 413 29.47 12.47 -17.38
CA VAL A 413 30.85 12.07 -17.72
C VAL A 413 31.13 10.65 -17.25
N ILE A 414 30.71 10.28 -16.03
CA ILE A 414 30.82 8.91 -15.52
C ILE A 414 30.08 7.94 -16.45
N LEU A 415 28.82 8.20 -16.78
CA LEU A 415 28.04 7.36 -17.70
C LEU A 415 28.70 7.25 -19.07
N ALA A 416 29.24 8.35 -19.61
CA ALA A 416 29.97 8.34 -20.88
C ALA A 416 31.28 7.52 -20.82
N ILE A 417 32.01 7.57 -19.69
CA ILE A 417 33.19 6.74 -19.45
C ILE A 417 32.81 5.26 -19.49
N PHE A 418 31.73 4.86 -18.80
CA PHE A 418 31.24 3.49 -18.82
C PHE A 418 30.75 3.05 -20.22
N ASP A 419 30.00 3.90 -20.93
CA ASP A 419 29.48 3.61 -22.27
C ASP A 419 30.59 3.29 -23.29
N ASN A 420 31.77 3.90 -23.14
CA ASN A 420 32.82 3.80 -24.15
C ASN A 420 34.06 2.99 -23.73
N LEU A 421 34.33 2.85 -22.43
CA LEU A 421 35.50 2.11 -21.93
C LEU A 421 35.16 0.74 -21.33
N ALA A 422 33.88 0.43 -21.09
CA ALA A 422 33.50 -0.91 -20.68
C ALA A 422 33.91 -1.95 -21.76
N PRO A 423 34.39 -3.13 -21.38
CA PRO A 423 34.40 -3.71 -20.03
C PRO A 423 35.72 -3.56 -19.25
N ASP A 424 36.59 -2.59 -19.55
CA ASP A 424 37.87 -2.40 -18.84
C ASP A 424 37.67 -1.63 -17.52
N TYR A 425 37.09 -2.33 -16.53
CA TYR A 425 36.72 -1.74 -15.25
C TYR A 425 37.91 -1.35 -14.38
N GLU A 426 39.08 -1.99 -14.55
CA GLU A 426 40.30 -1.57 -13.85
C GLU A 426 40.80 -0.22 -14.36
N TYR A 427 40.81 -0.02 -15.69
CA TYR A 427 41.14 1.26 -16.29
C TYR A 427 40.14 2.34 -15.88
N ILE A 428 38.83 2.04 -15.92
CA ILE A 428 37.78 2.96 -15.48
C ILE A 428 37.98 3.35 -14.01
N ALA A 429 38.18 2.38 -13.11
CA ALA A 429 38.38 2.66 -11.69
C ALA A 429 39.59 3.57 -11.45
N LYS A 430 40.70 3.33 -12.18
CA LYS A 430 41.89 4.17 -12.11
C LYS A 430 41.61 5.59 -12.63
N LEU A 431 40.92 5.72 -13.77
CA LEU A 431 40.58 7.01 -14.37
C LEU A 431 39.69 7.83 -13.44
N LEU A 432 38.65 7.22 -12.85
CA LEU A 432 37.75 7.88 -11.91
C LEU A 432 38.48 8.36 -10.64
N LYS A 433 39.44 7.59 -10.12
CA LYS A 433 40.26 8.00 -8.96
C LYS A 433 41.16 9.21 -9.29
N GLU A 434 41.90 9.15 -10.40
CA GLU A 434 42.85 10.21 -10.77
C GLU A 434 42.16 11.52 -11.21
N THR A 435 40.91 11.42 -11.68
CA THR A 435 40.07 12.59 -12.03
C THR A 435 39.23 13.12 -10.86
N LYS A 436 39.29 12.47 -9.69
CA LYS A 436 38.42 12.71 -8.52
C LYS A 436 36.92 12.48 -8.76
N LEU A 437 36.53 11.94 -9.91
CA LEU A 437 35.14 11.55 -10.18
C LEU A 437 34.66 10.41 -9.29
N MET A 438 35.58 9.63 -8.71
CA MET A 438 35.22 8.60 -7.73
C MET A 438 34.50 9.18 -6.51
N ASP A 439 34.89 10.38 -6.06
CA ASP A 439 34.28 11.05 -4.91
C ASP A 439 32.84 11.52 -5.21
N SER A 440 32.50 11.68 -6.49
CA SER A 440 31.18 12.08 -6.98
C SER A 440 30.32 10.90 -7.44
N LEU A 441 30.89 9.69 -7.54
CA LEU A 441 30.17 8.50 -8.00
C LEU A 441 29.13 8.06 -6.96
N GLN A 442 27.86 8.28 -7.26
CA GLN A 442 26.75 7.75 -6.49
C GLN A 442 26.41 6.32 -6.94
N TYR A 443 26.00 5.46 -6.00
CA TYR A 443 25.60 4.09 -6.34
C TYR A 443 24.37 4.06 -7.27
N GLU A 444 23.46 5.02 -7.15
CA GLU A 444 22.30 5.19 -8.04
C GLU A 444 22.70 5.38 -9.50
N THR A 445 23.85 5.99 -9.77
CA THR A 445 24.38 6.14 -11.13
C THR A 445 24.74 4.77 -11.72
N LEU A 446 25.21 3.82 -10.91
CA LEU A 446 25.52 2.46 -11.37
C LEU A 446 24.26 1.65 -11.70
N VAL A 447 23.12 1.97 -11.11
CA VAL A 447 21.82 1.34 -11.45
C VAL A 447 21.40 1.67 -12.89
N LYS A 448 21.83 2.82 -13.44
CA LYS A 448 21.55 3.25 -14.82
C LYS A 448 22.41 2.53 -15.88
N ILE A 449 23.41 1.75 -15.44
CA ILE A 449 24.36 1.04 -16.31
C ILE A 449 23.91 -0.42 -16.47
N ASN A 450 23.91 -0.92 -17.71
CA ASN A 450 23.63 -2.31 -18.04
C ASN A 450 24.90 -3.13 -17.97
N PHE A 451 24.92 -4.14 -17.10
CA PHE A 451 26.03 -5.08 -17.01
C PHE A 451 25.64 -6.41 -17.63
N SER A 452 26.53 -6.97 -18.44
CA SER A 452 26.43 -8.39 -18.79
C SER A 452 26.90 -9.24 -17.61
N LYS A 453 26.44 -10.49 -17.50
CA LYS A 453 26.85 -11.41 -16.42
C LYS A 453 28.38 -11.53 -16.27
N GLU A 454 29.11 -11.58 -17.37
CA GLU A 454 30.59 -11.63 -17.35
C GLU A 454 31.21 -10.33 -16.84
N ASN A 455 30.59 -9.19 -17.15
CA ASN A 455 31.06 -7.87 -16.75
C ASN A 455 30.83 -7.61 -15.26
N ILE A 456 29.77 -8.16 -14.67
CA ILE A 456 29.49 -8.04 -13.23
C ILE A 456 30.68 -8.55 -12.41
N VAL A 457 31.17 -9.75 -12.74
CA VAL A 457 32.31 -10.36 -12.03
C VAL A 457 33.59 -9.51 -12.18
N LYS A 458 33.83 -8.91 -13.34
CA LYS A 458 34.97 -8.02 -13.56
C LYS A 458 34.81 -6.70 -12.80
N PHE A 459 33.61 -6.15 -12.77
CA PHE A 459 33.29 -4.92 -12.06
C PHE A 459 33.52 -5.07 -10.56
N ILE A 460 32.94 -6.09 -9.92
CA ILE A 460 33.08 -6.34 -8.47
C ILE A 460 34.55 -6.50 -8.06
N LYS A 461 35.41 -7.06 -8.94
CA LYS A 461 36.86 -7.15 -8.69
C LYS A 461 37.56 -5.79 -8.71
N ALA A 462 37.09 -4.85 -9.53
CA ALA A 462 37.69 -3.53 -9.67
C ALA A 462 37.11 -2.49 -8.70
N PHE A 463 35.86 -2.68 -8.26
CA PHE A 463 35.10 -1.77 -7.40
C PHE A 463 34.59 -2.51 -6.16
N GLU A 464 35.19 -2.24 -5.00
CA GLU A 464 34.67 -2.69 -3.71
C GLU A 464 33.70 -1.64 -3.14
N PRO A 465 32.51 -2.03 -2.66
CA PRO A 465 31.57 -1.09 -2.06
C PRO A 465 32.09 -0.58 -0.70
N ILE A 466 32.05 0.74 -0.53
CA ILE A 466 32.47 1.44 0.69
C ILE A 466 31.34 1.43 1.74
N GLU A 467 30.12 1.77 1.33
CA GLU A 467 28.93 1.78 2.20
C GLU A 467 28.06 0.57 1.88
N LYS A 468 28.28 -0.53 2.61
CA LYS A 468 27.62 -1.82 2.32
C LYS A 468 26.15 -1.81 2.75
N ASN A 469 25.82 -1.09 3.82
CA ASN A 469 24.50 -1.09 4.45
C ASN A 469 23.43 -0.50 3.53
N SER A 470 23.73 0.55 2.76
CA SER A 470 22.77 1.23 1.86
C SER A 470 22.51 0.47 0.56
N LEU A 471 23.29 -0.57 0.25
CA LEU A 471 23.20 -1.27 -1.03
C LEU A 471 21.84 -1.95 -1.25
N ILE A 472 21.19 -2.47 -0.20
CA ILE A 472 19.88 -3.11 -0.34
C ILE A 472 18.79 -2.10 -0.75
N THR A 473 18.86 -0.86 -0.26
CA THR A 473 17.89 0.17 -0.62
C THR A 473 18.16 0.75 -2.01
N ILE A 474 19.38 0.62 -2.53
CA ILE A 474 19.78 1.15 -3.84
C ILE A 474 19.70 0.11 -4.96
N PHE A 475 20.28 -1.08 -4.77
CA PHE A 475 20.43 -2.12 -5.79
C PHE A 475 19.44 -3.28 -5.66
N GLY A 476 18.96 -3.58 -4.45
CA GLY A 476 18.06 -4.71 -4.23
C GLY A 476 16.81 -4.61 -5.10
N GLY A 477 16.41 -5.71 -5.75
CA GLY A 477 15.24 -5.74 -6.64
C GLY A 477 15.55 -5.36 -8.09
N TYR A 478 16.77 -4.91 -8.42
CA TYR A 478 17.19 -4.69 -9.82
C TYR A 478 17.95 -5.89 -10.37
N THR A 479 17.61 -6.33 -11.59
CA THR A 479 18.32 -7.44 -12.23
C THR A 479 19.67 -7.02 -12.83
N ASP A 480 20.60 -7.97 -12.93
CA ASP A 480 21.93 -7.79 -13.55
C ASP A 480 22.73 -6.57 -13.03
N LYS A 481 22.60 -6.21 -11.75
CA LYS A 481 23.43 -5.16 -11.13
C LYS A 481 24.53 -5.77 -10.26
N PRO A 482 25.71 -5.13 -10.16
CA PRO A 482 26.85 -5.72 -9.49
C PRO A 482 26.62 -5.98 -8.01
N PHE A 483 25.89 -5.10 -7.33
CA PHE A 483 25.63 -5.20 -5.89
C PHE A 483 24.17 -5.53 -5.56
N ASN A 484 23.42 -6.14 -6.49
CA ASN A 484 22.05 -6.58 -6.21
C ASN A 484 22.01 -7.84 -5.33
N CYS A 485 20.82 -8.36 -5.06
CA CYS A 485 20.64 -9.51 -4.19
C CYS A 485 21.28 -10.78 -4.75
N VAL A 486 21.11 -11.08 -6.04
CA VAL A 486 21.68 -12.28 -6.67
C VAL A 486 23.21 -12.25 -6.69
N ASN A 487 23.82 -11.11 -7.04
CA ASN A 487 25.26 -11.05 -7.33
C ASN A 487 26.14 -10.75 -6.09
N TYR A 488 25.58 -10.10 -5.06
CA TYR A 488 26.37 -9.70 -3.89
C TYR A 488 25.58 -9.81 -2.57
N LEU A 489 24.41 -9.18 -2.45
CA LEU A 489 23.78 -8.98 -1.13
C LEU A 489 23.33 -10.28 -0.48
N ASN A 490 22.91 -11.30 -1.24
CA ASN A 490 22.57 -12.59 -0.67
C ASN A 490 23.77 -13.21 0.06
N SER A 491 24.95 -13.21 -0.57
CA SER A 491 26.18 -13.69 0.07
C SER A 491 26.60 -12.83 1.27
N TYR A 492 26.34 -11.52 1.21
CA TYR A 492 26.66 -10.58 2.26
C TYR A 492 25.78 -10.77 3.51
N TYR A 493 24.47 -10.92 3.32
CA TYR A 493 23.52 -11.12 4.41
C TYR A 493 23.45 -12.58 4.88
N THR A 494 24.02 -13.55 4.17
CA THR A 494 24.17 -14.90 4.74
C THR A 494 25.07 -14.91 6.01
N VAL A 495 25.86 -13.86 6.24
CA VAL A 495 26.64 -13.68 7.48
C VAL A 495 25.76 -13.15 8.62
N GLU A 496 25.64 -13.90 9.72
CA GLU A 496 24.71 -13.63 10.84
C GLU A 496 24.70 -12.16 11.33
N LYS A 497 25.88 -11.58 11.58
CA LYS A 497 26.01 -10.20 12.09
C LYS A 497 25.33 -9.16 11.19
N ASN A 498 25.31 -9.42 9.89
CA ASN A 498 24.76 -8.49 8.90
C ASN A 498 23.23 -8.60 8.81
N GLN A 499 22.64 -9.75 9.17
CA GLN A 499 21.19 -9.98 9.14
C GLN A 499 20.44 -9.22 10.22
N LEU A 500 21.02 -9.12 11.41
CA LEU A 500 20.33 -8.63 12.60
C LEU A 500 20.28 -7.10 12.60
N ARG A 501 21.23 -6.45 13.27
CA ARG A 501 21.17 -5.00 13.49
C ARG A 501 21.29 -4.17 12.22
N GLU A 502 22.24 -4.50 11.35
CA GLU A 502 22.54 -3.67 10.18
C GLU A 502 21.36 -3.57 9.21
N LEU A 503 20.79 -4.73 8.87
CA LEU A 503 19.64 -4.81 7.99
C LEU A 503 18.39 -4.20 8.66
N SER A 504 18.16 -4.49 9.94
CA SER A 504 17.03 -3.91 10.69
C SER A 504 17.12 -2.39 10.76
N LEU A 505 18.31 -1.82 11.01
CA LEU A 505 18.53 -0.39 11.03
C LEU A 505 18.28 0.25 9.67
N THR A 506 18.83 -0.36 8.61
CA THR A 506 18.68 0.12 7.23
C THR A 506 17.21 0.14 6.79
N LEU A 507 16.39 -0.76 7.31
CA LEU A 507 14.98 -0.92 6.98
C LEU A 507 14.02 -0.41 8.08
N SER A 508 14.52 0.42 9.00
CA SER A 508 13.72 1.05 10.08
C SER A 508 13.29 2.47 9.74
N GLY A 509 12.32 2.99 10.49
CA GLY A 509 11.82 4.36 10.36
C GLY A 509 10.82 4.57 9.21
N THR A 510 10.46 5.82 8.96
CA THR A 510 9.42 6.24 8.00
C THR A 510 10.03 7.06 6.85
N HIS A 511 10.97 7.94 7.17
CA HIS A 511 11.70 8.76 6.22
C HIS A 511 12.70 7.89 5.42
N PHE A 512 12.78 8.10 4.11
CA PHE A 512 13.71 7.43 3.15
C PHE A 512 13.36 6.02 2.64
N LEU A 513 12.39 5.30 3.23
CA LEU A 513 12.00 3.97 2.72
C LEU A 513 10.99 3.98 1.57
N GLY A 514 10.52 5.16 1.14
CA GLY A 514 9.58 5.28 0.01
C GLY A 514 10.08 4.60 -1.27
N ARG A 515 11.39 4.64 -1.54
CA ARG A 515 11.99 3.94 -2.69
C ARG A 515 11.92 2.42 -2.57
N VAL A 516 12.11 1.87 -1.37
CA VAL A 516 12.02 0.42 -1.10
C VAL A 516 10.58 -0.05 -1.18
N LYS A 517 9.65 0.67 -0.52
CA LYS A 517 8.21 0.39 -0.59
C LYS A 517 7.73 0.42 -2.04
N GLY A 518 8.03 1.50 -2.76
CA GLY A 518 7.69 1.65 -4.17
C GLY A 518 8.26 0.53 -5.02
N ARG A 519 9.54 0.15 -4.85
CA ARG A 519 10.15 -0.95 -5.62
C ARG A 519 9.51 -2.30 -5.32
N LEU A 520 9.30 -2.66 -4.05
CA LEU A 520 8.63 -3.91 -3.69
C LEU A 520 7.22 -3.97 -4.30
N LYS A 521 6.44 -2.89 -4.13
CA LYS A 521 5.11 -2.75 -4.73
C LYS A 521 5.19 -2.95 -6.25
N ASN A 522 6.08 -2.23 -6.93
CA ASN A 522 6.24 -2.31 -8.39
C ASN A 522 6.57 -3.74 -8.87
N ILE A 523 7.46 -4.44 -8.18
CA ILE A 523 7.82 -5.83 -8.53
C ILE A 523 6.61 -6.76 -8.34
N ILE A 524 5.83 -6.61 -7.26
CA ILE A 524 4.62 -7.43 -7.01
C ILE A 524 3.62 -7.31 -8.17
N TYR A 525 3.27 -6.07 -8.53
CA TYR A 525 2.31 -5.81 -9.61
C TYR A 525 2.84 -6.33 -10.95
N PHE A 526 4.12 -6.10 -11.23
CA PHE A 526 4.76 -6.57 -12.43
C PHE A 526 4.73 -8.11 -12.56
N LEU A 527 5.08 -8.85 -11.48
CA LEU A 527 5.06 -10.31 -11.47
C LEU A 527 3.65 -10.88 -11.55
N THR A 528 2.65 -10.21 -10.98
CA THR A 528 1.25 -10.63 -11.05
C THR A 528 0.73 -10.62 -12.49
N LEU A 529 1.19 -9.66 -13.29
CA LEU A 529 0.79 -9.50 -14.69
C LEU A 529 1.62 -10.35 -15.67
N ASN A 530 2.83 -10.76 -15.27
CA ASN A 530 3.76 -11.52 -16.11
C ASN A 530 4.12 -12.88 -15.50
N ASN A 531 3.36 -13.93 -15.85
CA ASN A 531 3.50 -15.30 -15.31
C ASN A 531 4.67 -16.13 -15.90
N GLY A 532 5.78 -15.51 -16.28
CA GLY A 532 6.92 -16.21 -16.92
C GLY A 532 8.06 -16.53 -15.96
N LYS A 533 8.72 -17.70 -16.13
CA LYS A 533 10.03 -17.97 -15.51
C LYS A 533 11.05 -16.99 -16.05
N ASP A 534 11.33 -15.99 -15.25
CA ASP A 534 12.22 -14.89 -15.61
C ASP A 534 13.38 -14.81 -14.62
N ARG A 535 14.55 -14.39 -15.09
CA ARG A 535 15.71 -14.06 -14.25
C ARG A 535 15.39 -13.04 -13.14
N ARG A 536 14.31 -12.24 -13.30
CA ARG A 536 13.75 -11.35 -12.27
C ARG A 536 13.28 -12.09 -11.02
N VAL A 537 12.80 -13.32 -11.18
CA VAL A 537 12.21 -14.09 -10.08
C VAL A 537 13.26 -14.34 -8.99
N GLU A 538 14.51 -14.62 -9.39
CA GLU A 538 15.61 -14.86 -8.44
C GLU A 538 15.99 -13.61 -7.65
N GLU A 539 16.08 -12.46 -8.31
CA GLU A 539 16.35 -11.19 -7.64
C GLU A 539 15.19 -10.77 -6.74
N ALA A 540 13.95 -10.88 -7.24
CA ALA A 540 12.74 -10.59 -6.46
C ALA A 540 12.65 -11.48 -5.22
N PHE A 541 12.99 -12.76 -5.35
CA PHE A 541 13.02 -13.72 -4.25
C PHE A 541 13.95 -13.26 -3.12
N TYR A 542 15.23 -13.05 -3.43
CA TYR A 542 16.21 -12.66 -2.41
C TYR A 542 15.94 -11.27 -1.87
N TYR A 543 15.51 -10.33 -2.72
CA TYR A 543 15.17 -8.98 -2.27
C TYR A 543 14.01 -8.99 -1.28
N ALA A 544 12.93 -9.72 -1.60
CA ALA A 544 11.81 -9.91 -0.69
C ALA A 544 12.24 -10.58 0.61
N LEU A 545 13.00 -11.69 0.53
CA LEU A 545 13.48 -12.42 1.70
C LEU A 545 14.23 -11.53 2.69
N TRP A 546 15.20 -10.75 2.21
CA TRP A 546 15.98 -9.86 3.09
C TRP A 546 15.15 -8.66 3.57
N CYS A 547 14.23 -8.14 2.77
CA CYS A 547 13.33 -7.08 3.21
C CYS A 547 12.32 -7.52 4.29
N CYS A 548 12.07 -8.83 4.46
CA CYS A 548 11.24 -9.33 5.57
C CYS A 548 11.83 -9.01 6.96
N ALA A 549 13.13 -8.70 7.08
CA ALA A 549 13.73 -8.26 8.34
C ALA A 549 13.30 -6.84 8.77
N ALA A 550 12.61 -6.07 7.92
CA ALA A 550 12.27 -4.68 8.19
C ALA A 550 11.44 -4.51 9.47
N PRO A 551 11.87 -3.64 10.40
CA PRO A 551 10.99 -3.15 11.46
C PRO A 551 9.79 -2.38 10.90
N ASN A 552 9.99 -1.64 9.79
CA ASN A 552 8.91 -0.94 9.10
C ASN A 552 7.83 -1.94 8.63
N LYS A 553 6.62 -1.82 9.19
CA LYS A 553 5.51 -2.76 8.96
C LYS A 553 5.13 -2.85 7.48
N ASP A 554 5.13 -1.73 6.77
CA ASP A 554 4.73 -1.66 5.37
C ASP A 554 5.73 -2.37 4.45
N VAL A 555 7.04 -2.13 4.67
CA VAL A 555 8.11 -2.80 3.93
C VAL A 555 8.03 -4.31 4.16
N ARG A 556 7.84 -4.74 5.43
CA ARG A 556 7.70 -6.16 5.77
C ARG A 556 6.47 -6.78 5.13
N CYS A 557 5.32 -6.09 5.13
CA CYS A 557 4.09 -6.52 4.48
C CYS A 557 4.28 -6.73 2.97
N LEU A 558 4.83 -5.73 2.27
CA LEU A 558 5.15 -5.81 0.84
C LEU A 558 6.17 -6.93 0.54
N ALA A 559 7.18 -7.08 1.37
CA ALA A 559 8.20 -8.12 1.22
C ALA A 559 7.60 -9.53 1.36
N MET A 560 6.79 -9.78 2.40
CA MET A 560 6.09 -11.07 2.56
C MET A 560 5.16 -11.37 1.39
N LYS A 561 4.42 -10.35 0.92
CA LYS A 561 3.53 -10.50 -0.24
C LYS A 561 4.31 -10.83 -1.52
N LEU A 562 5.42 -10.15 -1.78
CA LEU A 562 6.28 -10.43 -2.93
C LEU A 562 6.87 -11.84 -2.85
N LEU A 563 7.35 -12.24 -1.66
CA LEU A 563 7.92 -13.55 -1.43
C LEU A 563 6.89 -14.66 -1.72
N TYR A 564 5.66 -14.47 -1.26
CA TYR A 564 4.54 -15.35 -1.57
C TYR A 564 4.27 -15.46 -3.08
N GLU A 565 4.17 -14.34 -3.79
CA GLU A 565 3.90 -14.37 -5.25
C GLU A 565 5.00 -15.10 -6.02
N VAL A 566 6.27 -14.91 -5.66
CA VAL A 566 7.40 -15.62 -6.28
C VAL A 566 7.28 -17.13 -6.07
N VAL A 567 7.06 -17.58 -4.85
CA VAL A 567 6.99 -19.01 -4.49
C VAL A 567 5.76 -19.67 -5.09
N ARG A 568 4.62 -18.99 -5.08
CA ARG A 568 3.36 -19.45 -5.69
C ARG A 568 3.53 -19.69 -7.18
N GLN A 569 4.14 -18.76 -7.90
CA GLN A 569 4.32 -18.84 -9.35
C GLN A 569 5.45 -19.82 -9.75
N ASN A 570 6.48 -19.97 -8.92
CA ASN A 570 7.70 -20.71 -9.25
C ASN A 570 8.00 -21.75 -8.17
N THR A 571 7.44 -22.95 -8.35
CA THR A 571 7.40 -24.03 -7.35
C THR A 571 8.79 -24.44 -6.82
N GLU A 572 9.86 -24.23 -7.57
CA GLU A 572 11.23 -24.48 -7.13
C GLU A 572 11.66 -23.63 -5.92
N TYR A 573 11.14 -22.40 -5.78
CA TYR A 573 11.52 -21.50 -4.69
C TYR A 573 10.93 -21.92 -3.35
N LYS A 574 9.91 -22.78 -3.34
CA LYS A 574 9.46 -23.46 -2.11
C LYS A 574 10.60 -24.19 -1.43
N ARG A 575 11.35 -24.98 -2.21
CA ARG A 575 12.49 -25.76 -1.70
C ARG A 575 13.66 -24.85 -1.31
N VAL A 576 13.91 -23.80 -2.10
CA VAL A 576 14.92 -22.80 -1.75
C VAL A 576 14.61 -22.14 -0.41
N LEU A 577 13.36 -21.80 -0.11
CA LEU A 577 12.97 -21.25 1.20
C LEU A 577 13.23 -22.22 2.35
N ILE A 578 12.82 -23.48 2.18
CA ILE A 578 13.04 -24.53 3.19
C ILE A 578 14.54 -24.69 3.45
N ASP A 579 15.35 -24.79 2.41
CA ASP A 579 16.80 -24.97 2.52
C ASP A 579 17.50 -23.75 3.14
N MET A 580 17.00 -22.54 2.90
CA MET A 580 17.58 -21.31 3.46
C MET A 580 17.27 -21.10 4.94
N TYR A 581 16.17 -21.66 5.46
CA TYR A 581 15.69 -21.40 6.81
C TYR A 581 16.76 -21.61 7.89
N GLU A 582 17.61 -22.65 7.76
CA GLU A 582 18.69 -22.93 8.71
C GLU A 582 19.79 -21.84 8.74
N SER A 583 19.99 -21.13 7.63
CA SER A 583 20.99 -20.05 7.51
C SER A 583 20.49 -18.68 7.97
N ILE A 584 19.19 -18.57 8.26
CA ILE A 584 18.56 -17.33 8.71
C ILE A 584 18.59 -17.28 10.23
N VAL A 585 19.10 -16.18 10.78
CA VAL A 585 19.06 -15.89 12.23
C VAL A 585 18.04 -14.84 12.60
N ASP A 586 17.58 -14.02 11.65
CA ASP A 586 16.59 -12.97 11.90
C ASP A 586 15.18 -13.57 12.14
N PRO A 587 14.55 -13.33 13.31
CA PRO A 587 13.24 -13.90 13.65
C PRO A 587 12.09 -13.49 12.72
N TYR A 588 12.09 -12.25 12.21
CA TYR A 588 11.04 -11.79 11.29
C TYR A 588 11.15 -12.49 9.93
N ILE A 589 12.37 -12.72 9.44
CA ILE A 589 12.57 -13.51 8.22
C ILE A 589 12.09 -14.96 8.45
N LYS A 590 12.46 -15.61 9.56
CA LYS A 590 12.00 -16.97 9.88
C LYS A 590 10.48 -17.07 9.94
N GLU A 591 9.82 -16.13 10.62
CA GLU A 591 8.35 -16.07 10.68
C GLU A 591 7.73 -15.89 9.28
N SER A 592 8.32 -15.01 8.46
CA SER A 592 7.85 -14.76 7.10
C SER A 592 7.97 -16.01 6.22
N ILE A 593 9.05 -16.79 6.34
CA ILE A 593 9.20 -18.07 5.64
C ILE A 593 8.07 -19.03 6.03
N ILE A 594 7.81 -19.18 7.33
CA ILE A 594 6.73 -20.05 7.83
C ILE A 594 5.39 -19.57 7.28
N TYR A 595 5.11 -18.27 7.32
CA TYR A 595 3.85 -17.72 6.88
C TYR A 595 3.60 -17.91 5.37
N VAL A 596 4.63 -17.71 4.54
CA VAL A 596 4.56 -17.96 3.10
C VAL A 596 4.30 -19.44 2.81
N LEU A 597 5.00 -20.36 3.49
CA LEU A 597 4.85 -21.80 3.28
C LEU A 597 3.47 -22.31 3.73
N VAL A 598 2.92 -21.82 4.83
CA VAL A 598 1.56 -22.17 5.30
C VAL A 598 0.50 -21.77 4.27
N ASN A 599 0.71 -20.67 3.54
CA ASN A 599 -0.21 -20.18 2.52
C ASN A 599 0.04 -20.77 1.11
N TYR A 600 0.99 -21.69 0.94
CA TYR A 600 1.30 -22.29 -0.37
C TYR A 600 0.18 -23.24 -0.84
N LEU A 601 0.40 -24.55 -0.89
CA LEU A 601 -0.63 -25.53 -1.25
C LEU A 601 -0.96 -26.36 -0.01
N GLN A 602 -2.24 -26.67 0.17
CA GLN A 602 -2.69 -27.59 1.21
C GLN A 602 -2.07 -28.98 0.99
N ASP A 603 -1.62 -29.59 2.09
CA ASP A 603 -1.07 -30.95 2.16
C ASP A 603 0.19 -31.20 1.31
N ASP A 604 1.04 -30.18 1.10
CA ASP A 604 2.32 -30.36 0.41
C ASP A 604 3.30 -31.18 1.27
N GLU A 605 3.73 -32.34 0.77
CA GLU A 605 4.55 -33.31 1.53
C GLU A 605 5.87 -32.72 2.03
N GLU A 606 6.53 -31.84 1.25
CA GLU A 606 7.81 -31.24 1.64
C GLU A 606 7.60 -30.24 2.78
N ILE A 607 6.53 -29.44 2.72
CA ILE A 607 6.18 -28.48 3.77
C ILE A 607 5.75 -29.20 5.05
N LEU A 608 4.93 -30.25 4.93
CA LEU A 608 4.53 -31.09 6.06
C LEU A 608 5.75 -31.70 6.76
N SER A 609 6.73 -32.20 6.01
CA SER A 609 7.97 -32.73 6.58
C SER A 609 8.80 -31.63 7.25
N PHE A 610 8.92 -30.48 6.61
CA PHE A 610 9.65 -29.33 7.16
C PHE A 610 9.07 -28.87 8.49
N PHE A 611 7.75 -28.66 8.58
CA PHE A 611 7.09 -28.24 9.82
C PHE A 611 7.18 -29.28 10.94
N LYS A 612 7.06 -30.57 10.63
CA LYS A 612 7.30 -31.64 11.63
C LYS A 612 8.72 -31.60 12.18
N ASN A 613 9.71 -31.28 11.35
CA ASN A 613 11.09 -31.10 11.81
C ASN A 613 11.25 -29.83 12.66
N LEU A 614 10.62 -28.71 12.28
CA LEU A 614 10.65 -27.48 13.09
C LEU A 614 10.04 -27.66 14.48
N ILE A 615 8.96 -28.45 14.58
CA ILE A 615 8.30 -28.74 15.86
C ILE A 615 9.28 -29.37 16.84
N ILE A 616 10.20 -30.22 16.37
CA ILE A 616 11.16 -30.98 17.18
C ILE A 616 12.50 -30.23 17.34
N GLY A 617 13.00 -29.62 16.26
CA GLY A 617 14.39 -29.18 16.15
C GLY A 617 14.65 -27.70 16.46
N GLU A 618 13.65 -26.82 16.31
CA GLU A 618 13.83 -25.40 16.61
C GLU A 618 13.55 -25.13 18.08
N THR A 619 14.47 -24.49 18.81
CA THR A 619 14.32 -24.19 20.24
C THR A 619 13.19 -23.20 20.50
N HIS A 620 13.21 -22.05 19.80
CA HIS A 620 12.26 -20.96 19.98
C HIS A 620 11.49 -20.69 18.69
N LEU A 621 10.17 -20.69 18.77
CA LEU A 621 9.26 -20.26 17.71
C LEU A 621 8.35 -19.15 18.24
N LEU A 622 8.04 -18.18 17.40
CA LEU A 622 7.07 -17.14 17.73
C LEU A 622 5.67 -17.74 17.83
N ALA A 623 4.86 -17.24 18.76
CA ALA A 623 3.49 -17.70 19.00
C ALA A 623 2.65 -17.80 17.71
N ARG A 624 2.70 -16.75 16.85
CA ARG A 624 2.01 -16.72 15.55
C ARG A 624 2.48 -17.85 14.62
N SER A 625 3.78 -18.14 14.59
CA SER A 625 4.34 -19.23 13.79
C SER A 625 3.87 -20.60 14.28
N ILE A 626 3.79 -20.81 15.60
CA ILE A 626 3.27 -22.04 16.21
C ILE A 626 1.82 -22.28 15.77
N LYS A 627 0.96 -21.28 15.90
CA LYS A 627 -0.45 -21.37 15.49
C LYS A 627 -0.59 -21.65 13.99
N ARG A 628 0.14 -20.93 13.13
CA ARG A 628 0.12 -21.12 11.67
C ARG A 628 0.53 -22.55 11.26
N ILE A 629 1.60 -23.08 11.89
CA ILE A 629 2.03 -24.46 11.65
C ILE A 629 0.95 -25.46 12.09
N ALA A 630 0.35 -25.25 13.26
CA ALA A 630 -0.68 -26.14 13.80
C ALA A 630 -1.92 -26.20 12.89
N VAL A 631 -2.39 -25.04 12.39
CA VAL A 631 -3.48 -24.94 11.40
C VAL A 631 -3.14 -25.69 10.12
N TYR A 632 -1.92 -25.51 9.59
CA TYR A 632 -1.48 -26.22 8.38
C TYR A 632 -1.44 -27.75 8.56
N LEU A 633 -1.18 -28.23 9.78
CA LEU A 633 -1.17 -29.65 10.13
C LEU A 633 -2.56 -30.21 10.49
N HIS A 634 -3.63 -29.41 10.35
CA HIS A 634 -5.00 -29.77 10.71
C HIS A 634 -5.18 -30.13 12.20
N ASP A 635 -4.41 -29.48 13.08
CA ASP A 635 -4.50 -29.61 14.55
C ASP A 635 -4.37 -28.22 15.20
N ASP A 636 -5.30 -27.32 14.88
CA ASP A 636 -5.32 -25.87 15.18
C ASP A 636 -4.93 -25.46 16.61
N TYR A 637 -5.10 -26.34 17.59
CA TYR A 637 -4.78 -26.13 19.02
C TYR A 637 -3.90 -27.23 19.60
N GLY A 638 -3.39 -28.14 18.76
CA GLY A 638 -2.57 -29.28 19.14
C GLY A 638 -1.22 -28.95 19.72
N TYR A 639 -0.75 -27.72 19.56
CA TYR A 639 0.54 -27.25 20.07
C TYR A 639 0.66 -27.31 21.60
N ILE A 640 -0.44 -27.37 22.34
CA ILE A 640 -0.41 -27.66 23.78
C ILE A 640 0.24 -29.02 24.09
N LYS A 641 0.24 -29.96 23.13
CA LYS A 641 0.87 -31.28 23.24
C LYS A 641 2.35 -31.27 22.84
N TRP A 642 2.85 -30.18 22.26
CA TRP A 642 4.23 -30.10 21.84
C TRP A 642 5.15 -30.03 23.07
N ASP A 643 6.30 -30.69 22.98
CA ASP A 643 7.32 -30.67 24.01
C ASP A 643 8.27 -29.52 23.73
N ARG A 644 8.14 -28.44 24.50
CA ARG A 644 8.83 -27.16 24.28
C ARG A 644 9.44 -26.69 25.58
N GLU A 645 10.60 -26.05 25.49
CA GLU A 645 11.23 -25.41 26.64
C GLU A 645 10.26 -24.43 27.30
N ASN A 646 10.19 -24.50 28.63
CA ASN A 646 9.37 -23.62 29.42
C ASN A 646 10.21 -22.44 29.92
N LEU A 647 9.99 -21.28 29.33
CA LEU A 647 10.70 -20.04 29.67
C LEU A 647 10.21 -19.39 30.97
N TYR A 648 9.12 -19.89 31.57
CA TYR A 648 8.64 -19.40 32.87
C TYR A 648 9.35 -20.10 34.03
N ASP A 649 10.00 -19.33 34.91
CA ASP A 649 10.60 -19.85 36.15
C ASP A 649 9.78 -19.44 37.37
N LEU A 650 9.09 -20.44 37.94
CA LEU A 650 8.31 -20.34 39.18
C LEU A 650 9.11 -19.94 40.43
N ASN A 651 10.45 -20.06 40.40
CA ASN A 651 11.30 -19.66 41.52
C ASN A 651 11.75 -18.18 41.43
N ASN A 652 11.56 -17.54 40.28
CA ASN A 652 12.06 -16.20 40.00
C ASN A 652 11.05 -15.11 40.38
N VAL A 653 10.57 -15.12 41.63
CA VAL A 653 9.56 -14.16 42.11
C VAL A 653 10.26 -12.84 42.50
N VAL A 654 10.50 -11.98 41.51
CA VAL A 654 11.17 -10.68 41.68
C VAL A 654 10.25 -9.56 41.20
N PRO A 655 10.20 -8.39 41.89
CA PRO A 655 9.43 -7.24 41.41
C PRO A 655 9.92 -6.77 40.03
N ILE A 656 8.99 -6.23 39.23
CA ILE A 656 9.27 -5.64 37.92
C ILE A 656 10.34 -4.56 38.03
N SER A 657 11.42 -4.69 37.25
CA SER A 657 12.51 -3.71 37.23
C SER A 657 12.05 -2.34 36.71
N ASP A 658 12.80 -1.28 37.02
CA ASP A 658 12.51 0.07 36.50
C ASP A 658 12.60 0.08 34.96
N SER A 659 13.65 -0.52 34.39
CA SER A 659 13.82 -0.61 32.93
C SER A 659 12.66 -1.32 32.23
N LEU A 660 12.17 -2.45 32.77
CA LEU A 660 11.04 -3.17 32.16
C LEU A 660 9.74 -2.36 32.25
N ASN A 661 9.51 -1.71 33.38
CA ASN A 661 8.37 -0.80 33.54
C ASN A 661 8.40 0.33 32.52
N ASP A 662 9.56 0.91 32.27
CA ASP A 662 9.69 2.03 31.34
C ASP A 662 9.49 1.58 29.87
N ILE A 663 9.89 0.35 29.55
CA ILE A 663 9.56 -0.31 28.28
C ILE A 663 8.04 -0.44 28.15
N PHE A 664 7.36 -1.11 29.08
CA PHE A 664 5.92 -1.32 29.00
C PHE A 664 5.14 -0.01 28.97
N PHE A 665 5.51 0.95 29.82
CA PHE A 665 4.87 2.25 29.86
C PHE A 665 4.93 2.97 28.52
N SER A 666 6.09 2.94 27.85
CA SER A 666 6.22 3.61 26.56
C SER A 666 5.53 2.87 25.42
N VAL A 667 5.56 1.52 25.45
CA VAL A 667 4.87 0.71 24.44
C VAL A 667 3.36 0.92 24.55
N ASP A 668 2.80 0.84 25.76
CA ASP A 668 1.37 1.10 26.01
C ASP A 668 0.97 2.53 25.60
N LEU A 669 1.82 3.53 25.92
CA LEU A 669 1.59 4.92 25.55
C LEU A 669 1.57 5.15 24.03
N MET A 670 2.45 4.48 23.28
CA MET A 670 2.64 4.69 21.84
C MET A 670 1.89 3.67 20.97
N ASN A 671 1.43 2.55 21.53
CA ASN A 671 0.69 1.52 20.82
C ASN A 671 -0.12 0.68 21.82
N LYS A 672 -1.28 1.22 22.21
CA LYS A 672 -2.13 0.69 23.29
C LYS A 672 -2.54 -0.78 23.10
N ASP A 673 -2.73 -1.22 21.88
CA ASP A 673 -3.29 -2.55 21.57
C ASP A 673 -2.22 -3.58 21.20
N PHE A 674 -0.94 -3.24 21.34
CA PHE A 674 0.15 -4.15 21.02
C PHE A 674 0.42 -5.18 22.12
N LEU A 675 0.43 -4.77 23.39
CA LEU A 675 0.71 -5.69 24.49
C LEU A 675 -0.47 -6.65 24.68
N PRO A 676 -0.23 -7.94 24.95
CA PRO A 676 -1.29 -8.92 25.23
C PRO A 676 -1.99 -8.72 26.59
N PHE A 677 -1.69 -7.62 27.28
CA PHE A 677 -2.24 -7.20 28.57
C PHE A 677 -2.27 -5.67 28.62
N ARG A 678 -3.11 -5.10 29.48
CA ARG A 678 -3.17 -3.64 29.68
C ARG A 678 -2.22 -3.20 30.78
N TYR A 679 -1.45 -2.14 30.52
CA TYR A 679 -0.40 -1.69 31.41
C TYR A 679 -0.62 -0.23 31.85
N TRP A 680 -0.86 0.00 33.15
CA TRP A 680 -0.95 1.36 33.69
C TRP A 680 0.23 1.70 34.59
N SER A 681 0.70 0.76 35.39
CA SER A 681 1.88 0.90 36.24
C SER A 681 2.37 -0.47 36.72
N LYS A 682 3.54 -0.52 37.38
CA LYS A 682 4.04 -1.74 38.04
C LYS A 682 3.04 -2.40 38.99
N GLU A 683 2.18 -1.59 39.61
CA GLU A 683 1.18 -2.06 40.60
C GLU A 683 -0.19 -2.33 39.94
N HIS A 684 -0.36 -1.94 38.68
CA HIS A 684 -1.64 -2.01 37.97
C HIS A 684 -1.43 -2.52 36.54
N ILE A 685 -1.43 -3.86 36.42
CA ILE A 685 -1.35 -4.59 35.16
C ILE A 685 -2.57 -5.51 35.10
N ASP A 686 -3.37 -5.39 34.04
CA ASP A 686 -4.52 -6.26 33.81
C ASP A 686 -4.21 -7.26 32.70
N MET A 687 -4.03 -8.52 33.11
CA MET A 687 -3.91 -9.64 32.18
C MET A 687 -5.31 -10.19 31.90
N HIS A 688 -5.84 -9.85 30.72
CA HIS A 688 -7.13 -10.34 30.23
C HIS A 688 -7.16 -11.87 30.16
N THR A 689 -6.06 -12.48 29.70
CA THR A 689 -5.89 -13.94 29.68
C THR A 689 -4.73 -14.33 30.60
N ARG A 690 -5.00 -15.19 31.58
CA ARG A 690 -3.99 -15.73 32.50
C ARG A 690 -3.75 -17.20 32.22
N PHE A 691 -2.58 -17.69 32.60
CA PHE A 691 -2.20 -19.09 32.43
C PHE A 691 -2.36 -19.87 33.73
N LEU A 692 -2.86 -21.10 33.66
CA LEU A 692 -3.04 -21.96 34.82
C LEU A 692 -1.71 -22.55 35.29
N GLN A 693 -1.44 -22.48 36.60
CA GLN A 693 -0.32 -23.16 37.25
C GLN A 693 -0.69 -24.62 37.60
N VAL A 694 -1.19 -25.35 36.61
CA VAL A 694 -1.59 -26.76 36.74
C VAL A 694 -0.90 -27.55 35.63
N ASP A 695 -0.50 -28.78 35.92
CA ASP A 695 0.12 -29.65 34.92
C ASP A 695 -0.84 -29.83 33.73
N LYS A 696 -0.35 -29.52 32.52
CA LYS A 696 -1.16 -29.56 31.31
C LYS A 696 -1.74 -30.95 31.03
N GLN A 697 -1.12 -32.04 31.49
CA GLN A 697 -1.65 -33.40 31.34
C GLN A 697 -2.90 -33.63 32.19
N ASP A 698 -3.01 -32.98 33.35
CA ASP A 698 -4.19 -33.09 34.20
C ASP A 698 -5.37 -32.31 33.63
N ILE A 699 -5.11 -31.12 33.07
CA ILE A 699 -6.12 -30.36 32.32
C ILE A 699 -6.54 -31.10 31.05
N PHE A 700 -5.60 -31.73 30.33
CA PHE A 700 -5.90 -32.52 29.15
C PHE A 700 -6.85 -33.69 29.46
N LYS A 701 -6.59 -34.45 30.54
CA LYS A 701 -7.48 -35.52 31.02
C LYS A 701 -8.87 -34.98 31.37
N LEU A 702 -8.91 -33.80 32.00
CA LEU A 702 -10.17 -33.15 32.38
C LEU A 702 -10.99 -32.77 31.15
N ASN A 703 -10.40 -32.02 30.20
CA ASN A 703 -11.08 -31.60 28.99
C ASN A 703 -11.59 -32.80 28.18
N HIS A 704 -10.78 -33.84 28.05
CA HIS A 704 -11.18 -35.08 27.37
C HIS A 704 -12.37 -35.78 28.05
N PHE A 705 -12.35 -35.88 29.38
CA PHE A 705 -13.47 -36.41 30.16
C PHE A 705 -14.76 -35.61 29.94
N LEU A 706 -14.66 -34.28 29.92
CA LEU A 706 -15.80 -33.39 29.68
C LEU A 706 -16.35 -33.54 28.25
N GLU A 707 -15.47 -33.64 27.26
CA GLU A 707 -15.86 -33.85 25.86
C GLU A 707 -16.63 -35.16 25.67
N GLU A 708 -16.13 -36.27 26.21
CA GLU A 708 -16.82 -37.57 26.14
C GLU A 708 -18.18 -37.55 26.86
N LYS A 709 -18.23 -36.92 28.05
CA LYS A 709 -19.44 -36.91 28.89
C LYS A 709 -20.54 -35.99 28.35
N PHE A 710 -20.16 -34.88 27.72
CA PHE A 710 -21.08 -33.82 27.28
C PHE A 710 -21.13 -33.65 25.76
N LEU A 711 -20.79 -34.71 25.00
CA LEU A 711 -20.87 -34.71 23.54
C LEU A 711 -22.28 -34.35 23.01
N CYS A 712 -23.36 -34.67 23.76
CA CYS A 712 -24.72 -34.27 23.38
C CYS A 712 -24.95 -32.75 23.32
N VAL A 713 -24.08 -31.95 23.95
CA VAL A 713 -24.22 -30.49 24.03
C VAL A 713 -23.60 -29.78 22.83
N LYS A 714 -22.55 -30.34 22.21
CA LYS A 714 -21.76 -29.69 21.14
C LYS A 714 -22.60 -29.11 20.00
N THR A 715 -23.69 -29.78 19.63
CA THR A 715 -24.60 -29.36 18.56
C THR A 715 -26.00 -29.00 19.04
N GLY A 716 -26.19 -28.89 20.36
CA GLY A 716 -27.48 -28.65 21.01
C GLY A 716 -27.72 -27.18 21.38
N GLU A 717 -28.99 -26.82 21.64
CA GLU A 717 -29.38 -25.48 22.11
C GLU A 717 -28.78 -25.09 23.46
N CYS A 718 -28.31 -26.07 24.26
CA CYS A 718 -27.62 -25.82 25.52
C CYS A 718 -26.13 -25.47 25.38
N ASN A 719 -25.59 -25.46 24.15
CA ASN A 719 -24.24 -24.98 23.85
C ASN A 719 -24.10 -23.50 24.30
N GLY A 720 -23.08 -23.20 25.11
CA GLY A 720 -22.76 -21.83 25.52
C GLY A 720 -23.61 -21.24 26.64
N LEU A 721 -24.47 -22.03 27.29
CA LEU A 721 -25.25 -21.54 28.43
C LEU A 721 -24.36 -21.41 29.67
N MET A 722 -24.26 -20.20 30.22
CA MET A 722 -23.54 -19.94 31.47
C MET A 722 -24.05 -20.79 32.65
N SER A 723 -25.35 -21.14 32.67
CA SER A 723 -25.92 -22.06 33.66
C SER A 723 -25.33 -23.47 33.56
N PHE A 724 -25.01 -23.93 32.35
CA PHE A 724 -24.41 -25.23 32.10
C PHE A 724 -22.94 -25.25 32.54
N GLU A 725 -22.19 -24.20 32.21
CA GLU A 725 -20.83 -24.01 32.70
C GLU A 725 -20.77 -24.03 34.24
N ASN A 726 -21.63 -23.26 34.90
CA ASN A 726 -21.72 -23.21 36.36
C ASN A 726 -22.07 -24.58 36.97
N HIS A 727 -22.95 -25.33 36.32
CA HIS A 727 -23.30 -26.68 36.75
C HIS A 727 -22.11 -27.64 36.70
N ILE A 728 -21.35 -27.66 35.59
CA ILE A 728 -20.14 -28.47 35.46
C ILE A 728 -19.13 -28.07 36.54
N LYS A 729 -18.85 -26.77 36.67
CA LYS A 729 -17.89 -26.28 37.66
C LYS A 729 -18.27 -26.69 39.08
N SER A 730 -19.56 -26.63 39.43
CA SER A 730 -20.08 -27.07 40.73
C SER A 730 -20.09 -28.58 40.93
N GLU A 731 -20.52 -29.36 39.93
CA GLU A 731 -20.70 -30.81 40.04
C GLU A 731 -19.35 -31.52 40.20
N TYR A 732 -18.34 -31.07 39.45
CA TYR A 732 -17.00 -31.66 39.46
C TYR A 732 -15.99 -30.87 40.30
N ASN A 733 -16.43 -29.78 40.96
CA ASN A 733 -15.58 -28.90 41.75
C ASN A 733 -14.36 -28.37 40.98
N ILE A 734 -14.60 -27.91 39.74
CA ILE A 734 -13.59 -27.40 38.82
C ILE A 734 -13.61 -25.87 38.86
N ASP A 735 -12.85 -25.26 39.77
CA ASP A 735 -12.57 -23.82 39.72
C ASP A 735 -11.08 -23.56 39.94
N LEU A 736 -10.34 -23.65 38.83
CA LEU A 736 -8.88 -23.44 38.80
C LEU A 736 -8.49 -21.98 38.57
N ARG A 737 -9.46 -21.04 38.51
CA ARG A 737 -9.17 -19.60 38.27
C ARG A 737 -8.24 -18.97 39.31
N LYS A 738 -8.12 -19.58 40.49
CA LYS A 738 -7.21 -19.16 41.56
C LYS A 738 -5.82 -19.80 41.47
N GLN A 739 -5.63 -20.79 40.61
CA GLN A 739 -4.38 -21.51 40.38
C GLN A 739 -3.75 -21.00 39.07
N VAL A 740 -3.42 -19.72 39.03
CA VAL A 740 -2.78 -19.07 37.88
C VAL A 740 -1.30 -18.80 38.17
N LEU A 741 -0.49 -18.62 37.11
CA LEU A 741 0.92 -18.26 37.24
C LEU A 741 1.08 -16.96 38.06
N ASP A 742 2.12 -16.90 38.89
CA ASP A 742 2.45 -15.70 39.66
C ASP A 742 2.91 -14.56 38.75
N ASN A 743 2.33 -13.37 38.93
CA ASN A 743 2.60 -12.21 38.08
C ASN A 743 4.06 -11.74 38.17
N ASN A 744 4.67 -11.75 39.36
CA ASN A 744 6.06 -11.29 39.51
C ASN A 744 7.03 -12.26 38.82
N ALA A 745 6.84 -13.57 39.02
CA ALA A 745 7.60 -14.59 38.30
C ALA A 745 7.38 -14.52 36.78
N PHE A 746 6.15 -14.21 36.35
CA PHE A 746 5.80 -14.06 34.95
C PHE A 746 6.60 -12.92 34.31
N PHE A 747 6.57 -11.72 34.90
CA PHE A 747 7.26 -10.57 34.34
C PHE A 747 8.79 -10.65 34.50
N ALA A 748 9.30 -11.26 35.58
CA ALA A 748 10.73 -11.50 35.74
C ALA A 748 11.28 -12.49 34.69
N SER A 749 10.51 -13.53 34.37
CA SER A 749 10.84 -14.48 33.30
C SER A 749 10.80 -13.80 31.93
N PHE A 750 9.77 -12.99 31.69
CA PHE A 750 9.67 -12.19 30.46
C PHE A 750 10.84 -11.20 30.33
N GLU A 751 11.29 -10.61 31.44
CA GLU A 751 12.45 -9.71 31.47
C GLU A 751 13.75 -10.41 31.02
N SER A 752 13.90 -11.70 31.31
CA SER A 752 15.06 -12.46 30.87
C SER A 752 15.08 -12.59 29.34
N VAL A 753 13.92 -12.90 28.75
CA VAL A 753 13.76 -13.05 27.30
C VAL A 753 13.98 -11.71 26.60
N ILE A 754 13.37 -10.63 27.08
CA ILE A 754 13.49 -9.32 26.43
C ILE A 754 14.94 -8.81 26.44
N LYS A 755 15.70 -9.04 27.53
CA LYS A 755 17.12 -8.68 27.61
C LYS A 755 17.98 -9.43 26.59
N GLU A 756 17.70 -10.71 26.39
CA GLU A 756 18.38 -11.53 25.40
C GLU A 756 18.12 -11.01 23.97
N ILE A 757 16.86 -10.67 23.65
CA ILE A 757 16.50 -10.14 22.34
C ILE A 757 17.07 -8.74 22.10
N PHE A 758 17.05 -7.86 23.10
CA PHE A 758 17.71 -6.56 22.99
C PHE A 758 19.22 -6.72 22.75
N SER A 759 19.86 -7.66 23.43
CA SER A 759 21.27 -8.00 23.19
C SER A 759 21.49 -8.55 21.77
N LEU A 760 20.56 -9.36 21.24
CA LEU A 760 20.64 -9.92 19.89
C LEU A 760 20.69 -8.81 18.81
N PHE A 761 19.85 -7.78 18.94
CA PHE A 761 19.84 -6.63 18.03
C PHE A 761 20.83 -5.53 18.41
N GLN A 762 21.55 -5.67 19.53
CA GLN A 762 22.44 -4.66 20.12
C GLN A 762 21.72 -3.33 20.39
N GLU A 763 20.45 -3.41 20.80
CA GLU A 763 19.66 -2.26 21.22
C GLU A 763 19.84 -2.01 22.73
N PRO A 764 19.92 -0.75 23.17
CA PRO A 764 20.10 -0.44 24.58
C PRO A 764 18.81 -0.76 25.36
N TYR A 765 18.94 -1.58 26.40
CA TYR A 765 17.83 -1.94 27.27
C TYR A 765 17.49 -0.84 28.32
N ASP A 766 18.51 -0.12 28.81
CA ASP A 766 18.39 0.81 29.93
C ASP A 766 18.31 2.31 29.52
N GLU A 767 18.42 2.65 28.23
CA GLU A 767 18.42 4.05 27.76
C GLU A 767 17.06 4.44 27.12
N ILE A 768 16.51 5.60 27.51
CA ILE A 768 15.12 6.02 27.20
C ILE A 768 15.07 7.41 26.52
N GLU A 769 16.14 7.87 25.87
CA GLU A 769 15.98 9.02 24.95
C GLU A 769 15.24 8.54 23.69
N ARG A 770 13.92 8.45 23.80
CA ARG A 770 13.03 7.97 22.74
C ARG A 770 12.54 9.19 21.98
N ILE A 771 13.28 9.53 20.93
CA ILE A 771 13.01 10.67 20.05
C ILE A 771 12.15 10.16 18.89
N GLY A 772 10.96 10.75 18.70
CA GLY A 772 10.14 10.54 17.50
C GLY A 772 8.64 10.54 17.75
N GLY A 773 7.86 10.63 16.68
CA GLY A 773 6.40 10.45 16.70
C GLY A 773 6.00 8.97 16.84
N GLU A 774 4.70 8.70 17.03
CA GLU A 774 4.15 7.34 17.16
C GLU A 774 4.59 6.40 16.02
N GLU A 775 4.50 6.89 14.77
CA GLU A 775 4.83 6.11 13.57
C GLU A 775 6.33 5.74 13.51
N GLU A 776 7.22 6.65 13.90
CA GLU A 776 8.67 6.36 13.97
C GLU A 776 8.98 5.33 15.06
N PHE A 777 8.29 5.44 16.20
CA PHE A 777 8.41 4.48 17.29
C PHE A 777 7.94 3.08 16.86
N GLN A 778 6.77 2.97 16.24
CA GLN A 778 6.23 1.69 15.78
C GLN A 778 7.11 1.00 14.73
N ASN A 779 7.85 1.77 13.92
CA ASN A 779 8.72 1.27 12.86
C ASN A 779 10.21 1.18 13.29
N SER A 780 10.49 1.12 14.58
CA SER A 780 11.84 1.09 15.16
C SER A 780 12.36 -0.33 15.47
N ILE A 781 13.69 -0.48 15.56
CA ILE A 781 14.33 -1.74 16.00
C ILE A 781 13.92 -2.08 17.45
N PHE A 782 13.67 -1.06 18.28
CA PHE A 782 13.15 -1.22 19.63
C PHE A 782 11.82 -2.00 19.60
N MET A 783 10.85 -1.55 18.80
CA MET A 783 9.55 -2.23 18.71
C MET A 783 9.67 -3.63 18.13
N LYS A 784 10.54 -3.84 17.13
CA LYS A 784 10.88 -5.18 16.66
C LYS A 784 11.41 -6.09 17.78
N SER A 785 12.28 -5.57 18.64
CA SER A 785 12.84 -6.34 19.77
C SER A 785 11.77 -6.72 20.79
N VAL A 786 10.84 -5.81 21.11
CA VAL A 786 9.71 -6.10 22.01
C VAL A 786 8.76 -7.14 21.40
N ASP A 787 8.45 -7.03 20.11
CA ASP A 787 7.56 -7.95 19.38
C ASP A 787 8.12 -9.37 19.34
N VAL A 788 9.40 -9.52 18.96
CA VAL A 788 10.08 -10.81 18.96
C VAL A 788 10.11 -11.42 20.37
N ALA A 789 10.46 -10.64 21.39
CA ALA A 789 10.48 -11.14 22.77
C ALA A 789 9.10 -11.60 23.24
N THR A 790 8.05 -10.83 22.93
CA THR A 790 6.66 -11.16 23.26
C THR A 790 6.24 -12.46 22.57
N GLY A 791 6.51 -12.57 21.26
CA GLY A 791 6.18 -13.76 20.49
C GLY A 791 6.88 -15.03 20.97
N ILE A 792 8.17 -14.96 21.35
CA ILE A 792 8.92 -16.10 21.90
C ILE A 792 8.35 -16.51 23.26
N TYR A 793 8.14 -15.55 24.17
CA TYR A 793 7.68 -15.86 25.53
C TYR A 793 6.26 -16.44 25.54
N TYR A 794 5.32 -15.84 24.80
CA TYR A 794 3.97 -16.38 24.66
C TYR A 794 3.94 -17.69 23.87
N GLY A 795 4.85 -17.90 22.91
CA GLY A 795 5.03 -19.16 22.21
C GLY A 795 5.42 -20.32 23.15
N SER A 796 6.28 -20.04 24.14
CA SER A 796 6.59 -20.98 25.23
C SER A 796 5.36 -21.24 26.10
N LEU A 797 4.65 -20.20 26.53
CA LEU A 797 3.51 -20.33 27.44
C LEU A 797 2.37 -21.14 26.82
N MET A 798 1.99 -20.86 25.57
CA MET A 798 0.88 -21.54 24.87
C MET A 798 1.13 -23.04 24.64
N CYS A 799 2.39 -23.47 24.61
CA CYS A 799 2.75 -24.90 24.51
C CYS A 799 2.81 -25.59 25.87
N ASN A 800 2.96 -24.84 26.97
CA ASN A 800 3.20 -25.39 28.30
C ASN A 800 2.00 -25.25 29.25
N TYR A 801 1.09 -24.32 29.00
CA TYR A 801 0.01 -23.97 29.91
C TYR A 801 -1.33 -23.76 29.19
N PHE A 802 -2.42 -24.22 29.80
CA PHE A 802 -3.77 -23.81 29.45
C PHE A 802 -4.09 -22.43 30.03
N THR A 803 -5.05 -21.72 29.44
CA THR A 803 -5.54 -20.45 29.97
C THR A 803 -6.54 -20.69 31.12
N ASN A 804 -6.85 -19.65 31.88
CA ASN A 804 -7.88 -19.68 32.90
C ASN A 804 -9.31 -19.58 32.33
N GLU A 805 -9.46 -19.47 31.02
CA GLU A 805 -10.75 -19.40 30.32
C GLU A 805 -11.35 -20.79 30.15
N PHE A 806 -12.66 -20.91 30.39
CA PHE A 806 -13.36 -22.18 30.35
C PHE A 806 -14.53 -22.08 29.38
N ALA A 807 -14.57 -22.96 28.39
CA ALA A 807 -15.61 -22.98 27.37
C ALA A 807 -16.57 -24.16 27.49
N THR A 808 -17.75 -24.00 26.92
CA THR A 808 -18.78 -25.04 26.77
C THR A 808 -19.27 -25.14 25.31
N TYR A 809 -18.32 -25.24 24.38
CA TYR A 809 -18.51 -25.24 22.91
C TYR A 809 -18.95 -23.92 22.28
N ASN A 810 -18.89 -22.83 23.05
CA ASN A 810 -19.24 -21.46 22.64
C ASN A 810 -18.03 -20.59 22.32
N ASN A 811 -16.92 -21.21 21.97
CA ASN A 811 -15.67 -20.57 21.64
C ASN A 811 -15.21 -20.95 20.22
N TYR A 812 -14.23 -20.23 19.70
CA TYR A 812 -13.64 -20.50 18.38
C TYR A 812 -12.99 -21.89 18.30
N GLN A 813 -12.53 -22.43 19.42
CA GLN A 813 -11.90 -23.76 19.50
C GLN A 813 -12.91 -24.91 19.42
N ASN A 814 -14.22 -24.60 19.48
CA ASN A 814 -15.31 -25.57 19.55
C ASN A 814 -15.03 -26.69 20.56
N SER A 815 -14.59 -26.30 21.75
CA SER A 815 -14.08 -27.16 22.81
C SER A 815 -14.88 -27.02 24.11
N ILE A 816 -14.75 -28.00 25.00
CA ILE A 816 -15.28 -27.94 26.37
C ILE A 816 -14.14 -28.12 27.38
N GLY A 817 -14.14 -27.31 28.43
CA GLY A 817 -13.07 -27.27 29.42
C GLY A 817 -12.21 -26.02 29.29
N TYR A 818 -10.97 -26.09 29.78
CA TYR A 818 -10.06 -24.95 29.74
C TYR A 818 -9.43 -24.75 28.36
N GLU A 819 -9.32 -23.50 27.93
CA GLU A 819 -8.87 -23.15 26.60
C GLU A 819 -7.34 -23.12 26.46
N VAL A 820 -6.89 -23.20 25.21
CA VAL A 820 -5.49 -22.98 24.85
C VAL A 820 -5.33 -21.55 24.34
N TYR A 821 -4.23 -20.86 24.66
CA TYR A 821 -4.01 -19.48 24.20
C TYR A 821 -3.90 -19.40 22.68
N ASP A 822 -4.67 -18.53 22.03
CA ASP A 822 -4.64 -18.29 20.58
C ASP A 822 -4.07 -16.90 20.25
N PRO A 823 -2.86 -16.80 19.66
CA PRO A 823 -2.23 -15.52 19.36
C PRO A 823 -2.84 -14.77 18.17
N ILE A 824 -3.78 -15.38 17.43
CA ILE A 824 -4.48 -14.79 16.26
C ILE A 824 -5.98 -15.07 16.33
N GLU A 825 -6.57 -15.05 17.53
CA GLU A 825 -8.01 -15.27 17.76
C GLU A 825 -8.89 -14.37 16.87
N TYR A 826 -8.47 -13.12 16.66
CA TYR A 826 -9.17 -12.13 15.83
C TYR A 826 -8.75 -12.16 14.34
N GLY A 827 -7.95 -13.15 13.94
CA GLY A 827 -7.45 -13.32 12.58
C GLY A 827 -6.05 -12.75 12.35
N GLU A 828 -5.64 -12.78 11.08
CA GLU A 828 -4.35 -12.25 10.63
C GLU A 828 -4.48 -10.75 10.30
N ASP A 829 -3.43 -9.98 10.62
CA ASP A 829 -3.33 -8.57 10.25
C ASP A 829 -3.11 -8.38 8.73
N VAL A 830 -2.47 -9.37 8.08
CA VAL A 830 -2.07 -9.33 6.66
C VAL A 830 -2.40 -10.64 5.96
N TYR A 831 -3.25 -10.63 4.94
CA TYR A 831 -3.64 -11.79 4.13
C TYR A 831 -2.82 -11.89 2.84
N ILE A 832 -1.63 -12.51 2.91
CA ILE A 832 -0.69 -12.57 1.77
C ILE A 832 -1.19 -13.38 0.57
N ALA A 833 -2.15 -14.30 0.77
CA ALA A 833 -2.73 -15.12 -0.30
C ALA A 833 -3.73 -14.35 -1.18
N THR A 834 -4.29 -13.24 -0.68
CA THR A 834 -5.20 -12.37 -1.42
C THR A 834 -4.48 -11.74 -2.62
N PRO A 835 -5.02 -11.82 -3.85
CA PRO A 835 -4.37 -11.26 -5.03
C PRO A 835 -4.28 -9.74 -4.95
N VAL A 836 -3.21 -9.15 -5.52
CA VAL A 836 -3.16 -7.69 -5.66
C VAL A 836 -4.18 -7.23 -6.70
N PRO A 837 -4.82 -6.06 -6.51
CA PRO A 837 -5.70 -5.50 -7.52
C PRO A 837 -4.95 -5.21 -8.80
N THR A 838 -5.57 -5.48 -9.93
CA THR A 838 -5.03 -5.13 -11.25
C THR A 838 -6.19 -4.62 -12.08
N TYR A 839 -6.06 -3.45 -12.70
CA TYR A 839 -7.16 -2.87 -13.47
C TYR A 839 -7.53 -3.74 -14.68
N GLN A 840 -8.81 -4.08 -14.79
CA GLN A 840 -9.40 -4.99 -15.78
C GLN A 840 -10.55 -4.31 -16.53
N ASP A 841 -10.23 -3.67 -17.66
CA ASP A 841 -11.20 -2.96 -18.52
C ASP A 841 -12.37 -3.83 -19.01
N TYR A 842 -12.13 -5.13 -19.24
CA TYR A 842 -13.16 -6.03 -19.77
C TYR A 842 -14.31 -6.25 -18.77
N ILE A 843 -13.99 -6.42 -17.48
CA ILE A 843 -15.01 -6.67 -16.46
C ILE A 843 -15.71 -5.38 -16.01
N GLU A 844 -15.02 -4.23 -16.05
CA GLU A 844 -15.66 -2.91 -15.87
C GLU A 844 -16.75 -2.68 -16.91
N LYS A 845 -16.46 -2.96 -18.19
CA LYS A 845 -17.46 -2.85 -19.26
C LYS A 845 -18.66 -3.76 -19.06
N LEU A 846 -18.46 -4.97 -18.54
CA LEU A 846 -19.58 -5.85 -18.19
C LEU A 846 -20.41 -5.24 -17.05
N GLY A 847 -19.76 -4.67 -16.03
CA GLY A 847 -20.41 -3.97 -14.93
C GLY A 847 -21.23 -2.77 -15.38
N ASP A 848 -20.65 -1.90 -16.22
CA ASP A 848 -21.33 -0.75 -16.81
C ASP A 848 -22.60 -1.15 -17.58
N MET A 849 -22.53 -2.24 -18.36
CA MET A 849 -23.68 -2.74 -19.11
C MET A 849 -24.80 -3.25 -18.19
N VAL A 850 -24.45 -3.79 -17.02
CA VAL A 850 -25.41 -4.24 -16.00
C VAL A 850 -26.05 -3.04 -15.29
N ILE A 851 -25.25 -2.06 -14.84
CA ILE A 851 -25.77 -0.84 -14.17
C ILE A 851 -26.76 -0.10 -15.07
N ASN A 852 -26.45 0.04 -16.35
CA ASN A 852 -27.28 0.78 -17.32
C ASN A 852 -28.68 0.16 -17.55
N ARG A 853 -28.99 -1.00 -16.96
CA ARG A 853 -30.32 -1.63 -17.01
C ARG A 853 -31.23 -1.26 -15.86
N ILE A 854 -30.68 -0.68 -14.78
CA ILE A 854 -31.47 -0.29 -13.62
C ILE A 854 -32.34 0.93 -13.99
N ASP A 855 -33.65 0.77 -13.85
CA ASP A 855 -34.63 1.82 -14.10
C ASP A 855 -34.70 2.76 -12.89
N LEU A 856 -34.05 3.93 -13.01
CA LEU A 856 -34.10 5.02 -12.03
C LEU A 856 -35.04 6.13 -12.50
N PRO A 857 -36.13 6.43 -11.76
CA PRO A 857 -37.04 7.51 -12.13
C PRO A 857 -36.39 8.89 -11.98
N GLU A 858 -36.90 9.91 -12.69
CA GLU A 858 -36.38 11.28 -12.57
C GLU A 858 -36.50 11.82 -11.13
N LYS A 859 -37.61 11.51 -10.43
CA LYS A 859 -37.86 11.88 -9.03
C LYS A 859 -37.64 10.69 -8.10
N LYS A 860 -36.83 10.89 -7.06
CA LYS A 860 -36.53 9.91 -6.00
C LYS A 860 -37.27 10.35 -4.74
N ASP A 861 -38.59 10.16 -4.75
CA ASP A 861 -39.49 10.60 -3.68
C ASP A 861 -40.08 9.39 -2.92
N LEU A 862 -41.00 9.68 -2.01
CA LEU A 862 -41.71 8.68 -1.21
C LEU A 862 -42.47 7.63 -2.05
N GLU A 863 -42.88 7.94 -3.28
CA GLU A 863 -43.55 6.95 -4.15
C GLU A 863 -42.52 5.96 -4.68
N TRP A 864 -41.35 6.43 -5.09
CA TRP A 864 -40.25 5.58 -5.57
C TRP A 864 -39.67 4.69 -4.46
N VAL A 865 -39.41 5.23 -3.27
CA VAL A 865 -38.79 4.46 -2.17
C VAL A 865 -39.68 3.29 -1.71
N ARG A 866 -41.01 3.40 -1.93
CA ARG A 866 -42.01 2.38 -1.61
C ARG A 866 -42.38 1.49 -2.81
N ASP A 867 -41.86 1.73 -4.01
CA ASP A 867 -42.18 0.94 -5.19
C ASP A 867 -41.39 -0.38 -5.25
N VAL A 868 -41.89 -1.36 -4.51
CA VAL A 868 -41.37 -2.74 -4.53
C VAL A 868 -41.50 -3.38 -5.92
N SER A 869 -42.45 -2.95 -6.75
CA SER A 869 -42.61 -3.52 -8.10
C SER A 869 -41.47 -3.10 -9.02
N ASN A 870 -41.00 -1.86 -8.90
CA ASN A 870 -39.77 -1.42 -9.57
C ASN A 870 -38.54 -2.17 -9.03
N THR A 871 -38.42 -2.39 -7.70
CA THR A 871 -37.35 -3.22 -7.12
C THR A 871 -37.30 -4.62 -7.72
N ARG A 872 -38.45 -5.31 -7.81
CA ARG A 872 -38.53 -6.65 -8.42
C ARG A 872 -38.13 -6.65 -9.90
N ARG A 873 -38.55 -5.63 -10.67
CA ARG A 873 -38.19 -5.49 -12.09
C ARG A 873 -36.68 -5.27 -12.26
N ASN A 874 -36.11 -4.35 -11.51
CA ASN A 874 -34.67 -4.07 -11.53
C ASN A 874 -33.88 -5.32 -11.17
N LEU A 875 -34.26 -6.00 -10.08
CA LEU A 875 -33.60 -7.23 -9.64
C LEU A 875 -33.61 -8.33 -10.72
N VAL A 876 -34.74 -8.56 -11.39
CA VAL A 876 -34.81 -9.56 -12.47
C VAL A 876 -33.95 -9.16 -13.68
N SER A 877 -33.90 -7.86 -14.01
CA SER A 877 -33.12 -7.35 -15.16
C SER A 877 -31.60 -7.57 -15.02
N LEU A 878 -31.09 -7.64 -13.78
CA LEU A 878 -29.67 -7.87 -13.50
C LEU A 878 -29.21 -9.28 -13.91
N PHE A 879 -30.12 -10.24 -14.10
CA PHE A 879 -29.81 -11.60 -14.56
C PHE A 879 -29.84 -11.78 -16.07
N GLU A 880 -30.22 -10.75 -16.83
CA GLU A 880 -30.23 -10.81 -18.30
C GLU A 880 -28.79 -10.85 -18.84
N ALA A 881 -28.57 -11.57 -19.95
CA ALA A 881 -27.22 -11.68 -20.52
C ALA A 881 -26.76 -10.37 -21.17
N VAL A 882 -25.49 -9.99 -21.00
CA VAL A 882 -24.82 -8.89 -21.70
C VAL A 882 -23.88 -9.45 -22.78
N GLU A 883 -23.74 -8.78 -23.93
CA GLU A 883 -22.92 -9.26 -25.05
C GLU A 883 -21.70 -8.36 -25.29
N ILE A 884 -20.51 -8.95 -25.28
CA ILE A 884 -19.27 -8.30 -25.73
C ILE A 884 -18.58 -9.22 -26.73
N LYS A 885 -18.22 -8.69 -27.91
CA LYS A 885 -17.51 -9.42 -28.98
C LYS A 885 -18.16 -10.79 -29.33
N SER A 886 -19.49 -10.82 -29.42
CA SER A 886 -20.26 -12.04 -29.74
C SER A 886 -20.20 -13.16 -28.70
N VAL A 887 -19.85 -12.84 -27.45
CA VAL A 887 -19.95 -13.74 -26.31
C VAL A 887 -20.97 -13.16 -25.32
N GLU A 888 -21.96 -13.96 -24.95
CA GLU A 888 -22.97 -13.61 -23.94
C GLU A 888 -22.48 -13.98 -22.53
N TRP A 889 -22.62 -13.05 -21.59
CA TRP A 889 -22.21 -13.18 -20.19
C TRP A 889 -23.40 -12.92 -19.25
N VAL A 890 -23.44 -13.65 -18.14
CA VAL A 890 -24.51 -13.56 -17.13
C VAL A 890 -23.88 -13.28 -15.76
N LEU A 891 -24.50 -12.38 -14.98
CA LEU A 891 -24.08 -12.09 -13.61
C LEU A 891 -24.39 -13.29 -12.70
N LEU A 892 -23.36 -13.80 -12.01
CA LEU A 892 -23.48 -14.81 -10.95
C LEU A 892 -23.56 -14.16 -9.57
N ALA A 893 -22.74 -13.15 -9.35
CA ALA A 893 -22.65 -12.44 -8.10
C ALA A 893 -22.33 -10.97 -8.36
N GLY A 894 -22.74 -10.09 -7.45
CA GLY A 894 -22.41 -8.67 -7.56
C GLY A 894 -23.22 -7.83 -6.58
N ARG A 895 -22.65 -6.67 -6.26
CA ARG A 895 -23.28 -5.61 -5.51
C ARG A 895 -23.41 -4.39 -6.41
N VAL A 896 -24.59 -3.80 -6.45
CA VAL A 896 -24.87 -2.55 -7.16
C VAL A 896 -25.45 -1.56 -6.16
N SER A 897 -24.84 -0.39 -6.04
CA SER A 897 -25.23 0.65 -5.07
C SER A 897 -25.22 2.02 -5.74
N LEU A 898 -26.37 2.41 -6.29
CA LEU A 898 -26.53 3.70 -6.95
C LEU A 898 -26.95 4.74 -5.93
N HIS A 899 -26.26 5.88 -5.91
CA HIS A 899 -26.51 6.92 -4.92
C HIS A 899 -26.17 8.31 -5.46
N GLU A 900 -26.72 9.33 -4.79
CA GLU A 900 -26.33 10.72 -4.98
C GLU A 900 -26.00 11.31 -3.61
N ASP A 901 -24.74 11.69 -3.40
CA ASP A 901 -24.29 12.31 -2.16
C ASP A 901 -24.21 13.83 -2.28
N SER A 902 -24.51 14.52 -1.18
CA SER A 902 -24.11 15.91 -0.96
C SER A 902 -22.89 15.97 -0.05
N LYS A 903 -22.24 17.14 0.10
CA LYS A 903 -21.05 17.32 0.96
C LYS A 903 -21.22 16.86 2.43
N LYS A 904 -22.43 16.54 2.89
CA LYS A 904 -22.71 16.16 4.28
C LYS A 904 -23.64 14.95 4.44
N GLU A 905 -24.45 14.61 3.43
CA GLU A 905 -25.53 13.62 3.57
C GLU A 905 -25.84 12.97 2.21
N THR A 906 -26.18 11.68 2.23
CA THR A 906 -26.73 10.93 1.08
C THR A 906 -28.15 11.43 0.77
N ARG A 907 -28.41 11.81 -0.48
CA ARG A 907 -29.73 12.29 -0.93
C ARG A 907 -30.67 11.17 -1.28
N TRP A 908 -30.14 10.11 -1.87
CA TRP A 908 -30.86 8.86 -2.10
C TRP A 908 -29.86 7.73 -2.35
N LYS A 909 -30.28 6.49 -2.08
CA LYS A 909 -29.53 5.27 -2.37
C LYS A 909 -30.47 4.15 -2.81
N ASP A 910 -30.03 3.31 -3.75
CA ASP A 910 -30.70 2.10 -4.20
C ASP A 910 -29.66 0.97 -4.32
N THR A 911 -29.77 -0.03 -3.44
CA THR A 911 -28.79 -1.11 -3.29
C THR A 911 -29.38 -2.45 -3.72
N TYR A 912 -28.58 -3.26 -4.41
CA TYR A 912 -28.88 -4.64 -4.82
C TYR A 912 -27.63 -5.51 -4.58
N ASP A 913 -27.72 -6.44 -3.63
CA ASP A 913 -26.71 -7.47 -3.38
C ASP A 913 -27.22 -8.79 -3.95
N ILE A 914 -26.42 -9.51 -4.74
CA ILE A 914 -26.84 -10.71 -5.46
C ILE A 914 -25.75 -11.77 -5.36
N TRP A 915 -26.10 -12.96 -4.87
CA TRP A 915 -25.17 -14.08 -4.69
C TRP A 915 -25.78 -15.39 -5.19
N CYS A 916 -25.08 -16.11 -6.07
CA CYS A 916 -25.55 -17.41 -6.54
C CYS A 916 -25.24 -18.54 -5.55
N CYS A 917 -26.05 -19.60 -5.62
CA CYS A 917 -25.93 -20.81 -4.82
C CYS A 917 -26.26 -22.06 -5.64
N THR A 918 -25.45 -23.10 -5.53
CA THR A 918 -25.63 -24.39 -6.23
C THR A 918 -26.38 -25.44 -5.41
N SER A 919 -26.66 -25.18 -4.13
CA SER A 919 -27.37 -26.10 -3.23
C SER A 919 -28.88 -25.91 -3.29
N GLU A 920 -29.63 -27.01 -3.38
CA GLU A 920 -31.08 -26.97 -3.23
C GLU A 920 -31.53 -26.68 -1.79
N LYS A 921 -30.71 -27.07 -0.79
CA LYS A 921 -31.09 -27.11 0.62
C LYS A 921 -31.13 -25.74 1.30
N GLU A 922 -30.29 -24.81 0.86
CA GLU A 922 -30.22 -23.45 1.41
C GLU A 922 -31.53 -22.71 1.12
N THR A 923 -32.12 -21.99 2.07
CA THR A 923 -33.29 -21.14 1.81
C THR A 923 -33.34 -20.01 2.82
N ILE A 924 -33.92 -18.88 2.44
CA ILE A 924 -34.08 -17.75 3.36
C ILE A 924 -35.20 -18.04 4.38
N HIS A 925 -35.05 -17.57 5.61
CA HIS A 925 -36.03 -17.76 6.69
C HIS A 925 -36.35 -16.43 7.39
N GLU A 926 -37.59 -16.26 7.86
CA GLU A 926 -38.05 -15.04 8.58
C GLU A 926 -37.52 -14.92 10.02
N ASN A 927 -36.48 -15.68 10.39
CA ASN A 927 -35.89 -15.74 11.72
C ASN A 927 -34.60 -14.89 11.85
N GLY A 928 -34.39 -13.93 10.95
CA GLY A 928 -33.17 -13.14 10.87
C GLY A 928 -31.95 -13.87 10.26
N GLY A 929 -32.07 -15.18 10.01
CA GLY A 929 -30.99 -15.99 9.43
C GLY A 929 -30.76 -15.81 7.94
N ALA A 930 -31.48 -14.92 7.24
CA ALA A 930 -31.31 -14.72 5.81
C ALA A 930 -30.02 -13.97 5.43
N ARG A 931 -29.44 -13.20 6.38
CA ARG A 931 -28.31 -12.30 6.13
C ARG A 931 -27.07 -13.03 5.60
N TYR A 932 -26.73 -14.22 6.09
CA TYR A 932 -25.56 -14.97 5.60
C TYR A 932 -25.67 -15.43 4.14
N LEU A 933 -26.89 -15.46 3.59
CA LEU A 933 -27.14 -15.82 2.20
C LEU A 933 -27.22 -14.59 1.29
N THR A 934 -27.56 -13.42 1.82
CA THR A 934 -27.90 -12.24 1.00
C THR A 934 -27.00 -11.02 1.24
N ILE A 935 -26.37 -10.88 2.40
CA ILE A 935 -25.60 -9.68 2.81
C ILE A 935 -24.19 -10.07 3.29
N GLU A 936 -24.08 -11.01 4.22
CA GLU A 936 -22.87 -11.37 4.95
C GLU A 936 -22.27 -12.67 4.38
N LEU A 937 -21.51 -12.53 3.28
CA LEU A 937 -20.79 -13.65 2.71
C LEU A 937 -19.72 -14.19 3.67
N GLU A 938 -19.47 -15.49 3.60
CA GLU A 938 -18.37 -16.11 4.33
C GLU A 938 -17.03 -15.80 3.64
N ASP A 939 -16.03 -15.41 4.43
CA ASP A 939 -14.69 -15.08 3.93
C ASP A 939 -13.92 -16.33 3.48
N TYR A 940 -13.10 -16.17 2.44
CA TYR A 940 -12.04 -17.09 2.06
C TYR A 940 -10.67 -16.42 2.20
N ALA A 941 -9.84 -16.96 3.08
CA ALA A 941 -8.49 -16.47 3.36
C ALA A 941 -7.37 -17.41 2.85
N GLY A 942 -7.73 -18.52 2.20
CA GLY A 942 -6.77 -19.52 1.74
C GLY A 942 -6.13 -19.21 0.39
N ASN A 943 -5.28 -20.10 -0.10
CA ASN A 943 -4.71 -20.00 -1.45
C ASN A 943 -5.81 -20.14 -2.51
N LEU A 944 -5.96 -19.17 -3.41
CA LEU A 944 -6.99 -19.22 -4.46
C LEU A 944 -6.80 -20.39 -5.45
N GLY A 945 -5.58 -20.89 -5.64
CA GLY A 945 -5.29 -22.08 -6.46
C GLY A 945 -5.86 -23.37 -5.88
N ASP A 946 -6.09 -23.43 -4.57
CA ASP A 946 -6.73 -24.53 -3.86
C ASP A 946 -8.23 -24.31 -3.64
N TYR A 947 -8.80 -23.20 -4.11
CA TYR A 947 -10.21 -22.86 -3.85
C TYR A 947 -11.21 -23.96 -4.30
N LYS A 948 -10.85 -24.73 -5.33
CA LYS A 948 -11.62 -25.92 -5.76
C LYS A 948 -11.74 -27.02 -4.69
N LYS A 949 -10.84 -27.05 -3.71
CA LYS A 949 -10.84 -27.98 -2.57
C LYS A 949 -11.56 -27.39 -1.34
N CYS A 950 -12.23 -26.24 -1.47
CA CYS A 950 -12.94 -25.63 -0.35
C CYS A 950 -14.01 -26.60 0.18
N ASP A 951 -13.90 -26.99 1.45
CA ASP A 951 -14.86 -27.90 2.09
C ASP A 951 -15.96 -27.15 2.87
N SER A 952 -15.70 -25.90 3.27
CA SER A 952 -16.67 -25.07 3.99
C SER A 952 -17.68 -24.47 3.02
N LYS A 953 -18.92 -24.99 3.02
CA LYS A 953 -20.05 -24.52 2.19
C LYS A 953 -19.64 -24.23 0.72
N PRO A 954 -19.09 -25.20 -0.02
CA PRO A 954 -18.58 -24.99 -1.39
C PRO A 954 -19.64 -24.57 -2.41
N TRP A 955 -20.91 -24.65 -2.04
CA TRP A 955 -22.05 -24.25 -2.85
C TRP A 955 -22.43 -22.76 -2.74
N LEU A 956 -21.72 -21.97 -1.92
CA LEU A 956 -21.94 -20.52 -1.76
C LEU A 956 -20.77 -19.70 -2.34
N CYS A 957 -21.07 -18.48 -2.77
CA CYS A 957 -20.04 -17.47 -3.03
C CYS A 957 -19.25 -17.15 -1.75
N LYS A 958 -18.00 -16.70 -1.92
CA LYS A 958 -17.13 -16.30 -0.81
C LYS A 958 -16.56 -14.92 -1.04
N ASP A 959 -16.50 -14.10 0.00
CA ASP A 959 -15.76 -12.85 -0.04
C ASP A 959 -14.27 -13.12 0.17
N VAL A 960 -13.38 -12.29 -0.40
CA VAL A 960 -11.93 -12.43 -0.22
C VAL A 960 -11.45 -11.23 0.56
N LYS A 961 -10.87 -11.49 1.74
CA LYS A 961 -10.33 -10.44 2.61
C LYS A 961 -9.26 -9.63 1.89
N ASN A 962 -9.30 -8.30 2.09
CA ASN A 962 -8.24 -7.41 1.61
C ASN A 962 -6.88 -7.76 2.23
N ILE A 963 -5.79 -7.50 1.50
CA ILE A 963 -4.43 -7.89 1.91
C ILE A 963 -4.08 -7.28 3.27
N ASN A 964 -4.37 -6.00 3.48
CA ASN A 964 -4.19 -5.35 4.78
C ASN A 964 -5.24 -4.23 4.91
N TYR A 965 -6.27 -4.49 5.72
CA TYR A 965 -7.39 -3.55 5.87
C TYR A 965 -6.99 -2.25 6.58
N HIS A 966 -5.97 -2.30 7.45
CA HIS A 966 -5.53 -1.17 8.27
C HIS A 966 -4.47 -0.31 7.58
N SER A 967 -4.14 -0.58 6.31
CA SER A 967 -3.02 0.07 5.62
C SER A 967 -3.38 0.45 4.19
N GLU A 968 -3.00 1.67 3.80
CA GLU A 968 -3.20 2.21 2.44
C GLU A 968 -2.14 1.72 1.42
N ILE A 969 -1.23 0.83 1.82
CA ILE A 969 -0.16 0.34 0.91
C ILE A 969 -0.73 -0.39 -0.31
N PHE A 970 -1.79 -1.17 -0.11
CA PHE A 970 -2.48 -1.90 -1.17
C PHE A 970 -3.85 -1.26 -1.39
N ASP A 971 -4.25 -1.17 -2.65
CA ASP A 971 -5.63 -0.78 -2.95
C ASP A 971 -6.59 -1.85 -2.44
N ASN A 972 -7.70 -1.41 -1.83
CA ASN A 972 -8.78 -2.31 -1.44
C ASN A 972 -9.57 -2.77 -2.66
N THR A 973 -10.08 -4.00 -2.57
CA THR A 973 -10.96 -4.63 -3.56
C THR A 973 -12.22 -5.12 -2.86
N SER A 974 -13.20 -5.53 -3.66
CA SER A 974 -14.36 -6.29 -3.19
C SER A 974 -14.42 -7.61 -3.95
N LEU A 975 -13.31 -8.36 -3.97
CA LEU A 975 -13.21 -9.59 -4.76
C LEU A 975 -14.11 -10.69 -4.19
N VAL A 976 -15.07 -11.14 -5.01
CA VAL A 976 -15.96 -12.26 -4.68
C VAL A 976 -15.64 -13.47 -5.56
N LEU A 977 -15.62 -14.65 -4.96
CA LEU A 977 -15.44 -15.92 -5.65
C LEU A 977 -16.80 -16.61 -5.89
N PRO A 978 -17.00 -17.24 -7.07
CA PRO A 978 -18.19 -18.06 -7.32
C PRO A 978 -18.16 -19.34 -6.47
N PRO A 979 -19.28 -20.08 -6.32
CA PRO A 979 -19.28 -21.39 -5.67
C PRO A 979 -18.17 -22.31 -6.19
N ALA A 980 -17.35 -22.86 -5.28
CA ALA A 980 -16.28 -23.80 -5.60
C ALA A 980 -16.78 -25.03 -6.38
N GLU A 981 -18.02 -25.45 -6.17
CA GLU A 981 -18.66 -26.53 -6.93
C GLU A 981 -18.72 -26.25 -8.44
N LEU A 982 -18.92 -24.98 -8.86
CA LEU A 982 -18.91 -24.61 -10.29
C LEU A 982 -17.50 -24.74 -10.88
N ILE A 983 -16.49 -24.29 -10.12
CA ILE A 983 -15.08 -24.40 -10.51
C ILE A 983 -14.69 -25.88 -10.69
N CYS A 984 -15.10 -26.72 -9.74
CA CYS A 984 -14.88 -28.17 -9.78
C CYS A 984 -15.60 -28.84 -10.96
N TYR A 985 -16.87 -28.51 -11.19
CA TYR A 985 -17.69 -29.12 -12.24
C TYR A 985 -17.09 -28.90 -13.63
N PHE A 986 -16.66 -27.68 -13.94
CA PHE A 986 -16.07 -27.33 -15.22
C PHE A 986 -14.55 -27.56 -15.28
N GLN A 987 -13.93 -28.03 -14.19
CA GLN A 987 -12.49 -28.26 -14.07
C GLN A 987 -11.67 -27.00 -14.43
N LEU A 988 -12.11 -25.84 -13.94
CA LEU A 988 -11.49 -24.57 -14.31
C LEU A 988 -10.19 -24.35 -13.55
N THR A 989 -9.30 -23.58 -14.19
CA THR A 989 -8.02 -23.16 -13.62
C THR A 989 -8.00 -21.64 -13.49
N LEU A 990 -7.50 -21.14 -12.36
CA LEU A 990 -7.41 -19.70 -12.09
C LEU A 990 -6.27 -19.04 -12.88
N VAL A 991 -6.55 -17.85 -13.41
CA VAL A 991 -5.59 -16.93 -14.01
C VAL A 991 -5.59 -15.64 -13.19
N TYR A 992 -4.51 -15.37 -12.46
CA TYR A 992 -4.40 -14.24 -11.55
C TYR A 992 -4.37 -12.88 -12.27
N ALA A 993 -3.68 -12.79 -13.42
CA ALA A 993 -3.44 -11.52 -14.12
C ALA A 993 -4.73 -10.77 -14.52
N ASN A 994 -5.82 -11.49 -14.76
CA ASN A 994 -7.13 -10.92 -15.09
C ASN A 994 -8.25 -11.51 -14.22
N MET A 995 -7.89 -12.12 -13.09
CA MET A 995 -8.78 -12.80 -12.15
C MET A 995 -9.93 -13.56 -12.83
N SER A 996 -9.54 -14.46 -13.72
CA SER A 996 -10.47 -15.26 -14.52
C SER A 996 -10.24 -16.76 -14.35
N TRP A 997 -11.29 -17.54 -14.60
CA TRP A 997 -11.23 -19.00 -14.58
C TRP A 997 -11.33 -19.53 -16.01
N ILE A 998 -10.30 -20.26 -16.43
CA ILE A 998 -10.18 -20.79 -17.79
C ILE A 998 -10.43 -22.29 -17.85
N ASN A 999 -10.90 -22.77 -18.99
CA ASN A 999 -10.98 -24.19 -19.30
C ASN A 999 -9.62 -24.75 -19.78
N SER A 1000 -9.57 -26.05 -20.09
CA SER A 1000 -8.37 -26.72 -20.60
C SER A 1000 -7.89 -26.24 -21.98
N ALA A 1001 -8.75 -25.57 -22.75
CA ALA A 1001 -8.42 -24.94 -24.02
C ALA A 1001 -7.88 -23.50 -23.87
N GLY A 1002 -7.84 -22.96 -22.64
CA GLY A 1002 -7.41 -21.60 -22.35
C GLY A 1002 -8.49 -20.53 -22.56
N GLU A 1003 -9.75 -20.94 -22.75
CA GLU A 1003 -10.86 -20.00 -22.91
C GLU A 1003 -11.38 -19.57 -21.54
N VAL A 1004 -11.63 -18.28 -21.37
CA VAL A 1004 -12.23 -17.74 -20.13
C VAL A 1004 -13.68 -18.15 -20.04
N VAL A 1005 -14.05 -18.74 -18.90
CA VAL A 1005 -15.42 -19.18 -18.57
C VAL A 1005 -16.05 -18.27 -17.52
N ILE A 1006 -15.29 -17.87 -16.50
CA ILE A 1006 -15.74 -16.97 -15.42
C ILE A 1006 -14.76 -15.81 -15.26
N PHE A 1007 -15.27 -14.61 -15.04
CA PHE A 1007 -14.52 -13.43 -14.60
C PHE A 1007 -14.93 -13.05 -13.17
N CYS A 1008 -13.96 -12.69 -12.34
CA CYS A 1008 -14.16 -12.13 -10.99
C CYS A 1008 -13.56 -10.73 -10.93
N ASN A 1009 -14.30 -9.76 -10.38
CA ASN A 1009 -13.82 -8.38 -10.31
C ASN A 1009 -12.78 -8.22 -9.21
N ASN A 1010 -11.55 -7.87 -9.60
CA ASN A 1010 -10.45 -7.59 -8.69
C ASN A 1010 -9.89 -6.17 -8.92
N ASN A 1011 -10.70 -5.28 -9.46
CA ASN A 1011 -10.33 -3.88 -9.57
C ASN A 1011 -10.37 -3.22 -8.19
N LYS A 1012 -9.65 -2.10 -8.06
CA LYS A 1012 -9.80 -1.20 -6.91
C LYS A 1012 -11.29 -0.86 -6.75
N ASN A 1013 -11.82 -1.11 -5.57
CA ASN A 1013 -13.23 -0.89 -5.29
C ASN A 1013 -13.43 -0.46 -3.83
N SER A 1014 -14.32 0.50 -3.63
CA SER A 1014 -14.78 0.99 -2.35
C SER A 1014 -16.29 0.85 -2.29
N TYR A 1015 -16.75 0.10 -1.29
CA TYR A 1015 -18.17 -0.10 -1.00
C TYR A 1015 -18.96 1.19 -0.89
N TYR A 1016 -18.33 2.27 -0.42
CA TYR A 1016 -18.99 3.54 -0.15
C TYR A 1016 -19.10 4.46 -1.37
N THR A 1017 -18.30 4.24 -2.41
CA THR A 1017 -18.17 5.21 -3.52
C THR A 1017 -18.47 4.59 -4.87
N ASP A 1018 -18.14 3.31 -5.08
CA ASP A 1018 -18.27 2.70 -6.39
C ASP A 1018 -19.70 2.17 -6.63
N PRO A 1019 -20.29 2.44 -7.80
CA PRO A 1019 -21.68 2.08 -8.08
C PRO A 1019 -21.87 0.57 -8.24
N ILE A 1020 -20.81 -0.18 -8.51
CA ILE A 1020 -20.82 -1.64 -8.66
C ILE A 1020 -19.52 -2.24 -8.12
N GLY A 1021 -19.60 -3.40 -7.49
CA GLY A 1021 -18.47 -4.13 -6.91
C GLY A 1021 -18.78 -5.61 -6.73
N GLY A 1022 -17.77 -6.43 -6.43
CA GLY A 1022 -17.96 -7.87 -6.20
C GLY A 1022 -18.57 -8.66 -7.34
N THR A 1023 -18.42 -8.16 -8.57
CA THR A 1023 -19.07 -8.78 -9.73
C THR A 1023 -18.36 -10.05 -10.18
N VAL A 1024 -19.15 -11.08 -10.42
CA VAL A 1024 -18.72 -12.35 -11.01
C VAL A 1024 -19.59 -12.64 -12.21
N PHE A 1025 -18.97 -12.86 -13.37
CA PHE A 1025 -19.66 -13.16 -14.62
C PHE A 1025 -19.29 -14.53 -15.14
N ILE A 1026 -20.27 -15.28 -15.64
CA ILE A 1026 -20.07 -16.56 -16.34
C ILE A 1026 -20.53 -16.45 -17.79
N ARG A 1027 -19.87 -17.17 -18.70
CA ARG A 1027 -20.39 -17.34 -20.06
C ARG A 1027 -21.73 -18.07 -20.05
N LYS A 1028 -22.67 -17.56 -20.84
CA LYS A 1028 -24.04 -18.06 -20.86
C LYS A 1028 -24.15 -19.51 -21.35
N ASP A 1029 -23.37 -19.90 -22.35
CA ASP A 1029 -23.36 -21.27 -22.88
C ASP A 1029 -22.95 -22.31 -21.82
N TYR A 1030 -21.98 -21.98 -20.98
CA TYR A 1030 -21.59 -22.79 -19.81
C TYR A 1030 -22.69 -22.83 -18.75
N LEU A 1031 -23.28 -21.67 -18.42
CA LEU A 1031 -24.36 -21.59 -17.45
C LEU A 1031 -25.58 -22.42 -17.86
N ASP A 1032 -25.96 -22.35 -19.13
CA ASP A 1032 -27.07 -23.10 -19.72
C ASP A 1032 -26.77 -24.61 -19.75
N GLU A 1033 -25.51 -25.01 -19.92
CA GLU A 1033 -25.10 -26.41 -19.79
C GLU A 1033 -25.26 -26.91 -18.35
N TYR A 1034 -24.78 -26.16 -17.36
CA TYR A 1034 -24.91 -26.52 -15.94
C TYR A 1034 -26.39 -26.73 -15.55
N ARG A 1035 -27.26 -25.80 -15.97
CA ARG A 1035 -28.71 -25.80 -15.67
C ARG A 1035 -29.49 -26.96 -16.29
N LYS A 1036 -28.93 -27.72 -17.25
CA LYS A 1036 -29.59 -28.92 -17.80
C LYS A 1036 -29.69 -30.07 -16.81
N GLY A 1037 -28.77 -30.13 -15.83
CA GLY A 1037 -28.67 -31.23 -14.87
C GLY A 1037 -28.55 -30.80 -13.41
N HIS A 1038 -28.32 -29.50 -13.15
CA HIS A 1038 -28.06 -28.97 -11.82
C HIS A 1038 -28.93 -27.75 -11.54
N ILE A 1039 -29.01 -27.41 -10.26
CA ILE A 1039 -29.79 -26.28 -9.77
C ILE A 1039 -28.86 -25.10 -9.54
N LEU A 1040 -29.32 -23.91 -9.93
CA LEU A 1040 -28.70 -22.65 -9.54
C LEU A 1040 -29.79 -21.72 -9.01
N LYS A 1041 -29.59 -21.25 -7.78
CA LYS A 1041 -30.43 -20.26 -7.13
C LYS A 1041 -29.64 -18.96 -6.95
N TYR A 1042 -30.37 -17.87 -6.75
CA TYR A 1042 -29.79 -16.61 -6.33
C TYR A 1042 -30.47 -16.16 -5.05
N PHE A 1043 -29.67 -15.67 -4.14
CA PHE A 1043 -30.09 -14.95 -2.96
C PHE A 1043 -29.76 -13.49 -3.17
N ALA A 1044 -30.73 -12.62 -2.92
CA ALA A 1044 -30.52 -11.20 -3.11
C ALA A 1044 -31.05 -10.39 -1.94
N PHE A 1045 -30.41 -9.27 -1.67
CA PHE A 1045 -30.88 -8.25 -0.75
C PHE A 1045 -31.05 -6.93 -1.50
N THR A 1046 -32.10 -6.19 -1.18
CA THR A 1046 -32.31 -4.84 -1.69
C THR A 1046 -32.64 -3.90 -0.56
N GLU A 1047 -32.30 -2.62 -0.72
CA GLU A 1047 -32.75 -1.54 0.17
C GLU A 1047 -32.72 -0.20 -0.56
N ARG A 1048 -33.61 0.71 -0.17
CA ARG A 1048 -33.59 2.10 -0.63
C ARG A 1048 -33.55 3.07 0.52
N PHE A 1049 -32.86 4.17 0.31
CA PHE A 1049 -32.74 5.27 1.26
C PHE A 1049 -33.18 6.58 0.63
N ILE A 1050 -33.94 7.38 1.39
CA ILE A 1050 -34.10 8.82 1.23
C ILE A 1050 -34.08 9.49 2.62
N PRO A 1051 -33.62 10.75 2.76
CA PRO A 1051 -33.57 11.44 4.05
C PRO A 1051 -34.90 11.49 4.81
N GLU A 1052 -36.03 11.54 4.09
CA GLU A 1052 -37.36 11.64 4.68
C GLU A 1052 -37.81 10.38 5.42
N THR A 1053 -37.29 9.21 5.04
CA THR A 1053 -37.69 7.91 5.61
C THR A 1053 -36.54 7.12 6.22
N GLY A 1054 -35.29 7.54 6.00
CA GLY A 1054 -34.15 6.65 6.18
C GLY A 1054 -34.20 5.49 5.18
N TYR A 1055 -33.71 4.32 5.59
CA TYR A 1055 -33.90 3.08 4.83
C TYR A 1055 -35.36 2.63 4.92
N ALA A 1056 -36.02 2.47 3.78
CA ALA A 1056 -37.43 2.08 3.75
C ALA A 1056 -37.59 0.58 4.01
N ASP A 1057 -38.28 0.23 5.11
CA ASP A 1057 -38.60 -1.15 5.47
C ASP A 1057 -39.30 -1.90 4.32
N GLU A 1058 -40.15 -1.22 3.55
CA GLU A 1058 -40.91 -1.85 2.46
C GLU A 1058 -40.03 -2.34 1.31
N THR A 1059 -38.83 -1.78 1.13
CA THR A 1059 -37.88 -2.18 0.10
C THR A 1059 -36.61 -2.82 0.66
N SER A 1060 -36.48 -2.92 1.99
CA SER A 1060 -35.47 -3.72 2.69
C SER A 1060 -35.88 -5.20 2.68
N LEU A 1061 -35.53 -5.90 1.61
CA LEU A 1061 -36.08 -7.23 1.29
C LEU A 1061 -34.99 -8.24 0.98
N HIS A 1062 -35.20 -9.46 1.45
CA HIS A 1062 -34.43 -10.63 1.04
C HIS A 1062 -35.23 -11.46 0.03
N PHE A 1063 -34.58 -11.88 -1.05
CA PHE A 1063 -35.18 -12.65 -2.13
C PHE A 1063 -34.48 -14.00 -2.32
N GLU A 1064 -35.26 -15.02 -2.64
CA GLU A 1064 -34.77 -16.28 -3.23
C GLU A 1064 -35.32 -16.39 -4.64
N ILE A 1065 -34.43 -16.62 -5.61
CA ILE A 1065 -34.72 -16.57 -7.03
C ILE A 1065 -34.23 -17.86 -7.68
N LYS A 1066 -35.08 -18.45 -8.52
CA LYS A 1066 -34.76 -19.66 -9.27
C LYS A 1066 -35.24 -19.52 -10.71
N ASN A 1067 -34.35 -19.77 -11.67
CA ASN A 1067 -34.63 -19.64 -13.11
C ASN A 1067 -35.19 -18.26 -13.51
N GLY A 1068 -34.68 -17.18 -12.92
CA GLY A 1068 -35.14 -15.82 -13.19
C GLY A 1068 -36.50 -15.47 -12.59
N VAL A 1069 -37.05 -16.33 -11.73
CA VAL A 1069 -38.34 -16.12 -11.05
C VAL A 1069 -38.10 -16.02 -9.55
N ILE A 1070 -38.61 -14.96 -8.93
CA ILE A 1070 -38.64 -14.80 -7.48
C ILE A 1070 -39.59 -15.85 -6.91
N ILE A 1071 -39.07 -16.74 -6.06
CA ILE A 1071 -39.84 -17.82 -5.42
C ILE A 1071 -40.12 -17.53 -3.94
N LYS A 1072 -39.33 -16.67 -3.31
CA LYS A 1072 -39.52 -16.24 -1.92
C LYS A 1072 -39.06 -14.79 -1.76
N GLU A 1073 -39.76 -14.06 -0.90
CA GLU A 1073 -39.50 -12.66 -0.55
C GLU A 1073 -39.86 -12.50 0.93
N ILE A 1074 -38.95 -11.96 1.74
CA ILE A 1074 -39.15 -11.71 3.17
C ILE A 1074 -38.61 -10.32 3.54
N LEU A 1075 -39.22 -9.68 4.53
CA LEU A 1075 -38.77 -8.40 5.08
C LEU A 1075 -37.51 -8.57 5.92
N ASN A 1076 -36.61 -7.58 5.83
CA ASN A 1076 -35.49 -7.44 6.74
C ASN A 1076 -35.98 -6.83 8.07
N ASN A 1077 -36.61 -7.64 8.92
CA ASN A 1077 -37.07 -7.20 10.24
C ASN A 1077 -35.83 -6.93 11.11
N GLY A 1078 -35.49 -5.66 11.33
CA GLY A 1078 -34.29 -5.21 12.02
C GLY A 1078 -33.85 -6.08 13.20
N GLY A 1079 -32.66 -6.69 13.08
CA GLY A 1079 -31.73 -6.96 14.18
C GLY A 1079 -32.14 -7.92 15.31
N GLY A 1080 -33.32 -8.53 15.31
CA GLY A 1080 -33.68 -9.51 16.33
C GLY A 1080 -32.99 -10.85 16.10
N PHE A 1081 -31.91 -11.15 16.85
CA PHE A 1081 -31.36 -12.50 17.01
C PHE A 1081 -32.38 -13.42 17.72
N HIS A 1082 -33.53 -13.67 17.12
CA HIS A 1082 -34.33 -14.82 17.44
C HIS A 1082 -33.93 -15.94 16.48
N ARG A 1083 -32.83 -16.62 16.79
CA ARG A 1083 -32.66 -18.01 16.33
C ARG A 1083 -33.91 -18.75 16.81
N ALA A 1084 -34.87 -18.97 15.92
CA ALA A 1084 -35.88 -19.98 16.13
C ALA A 1084 -35.10 -21.28 16.30
N ALA A 1085 -35.01 -21.72 17.56
CA ALA A 1085 -34.21 -22.85 17.94
C ALA A 1085 -34.83 -24.09 17.27
N GLU A 1086 -34.15 -24.62 16.25
CA GLU A 1086 -34.48 -25.97 15.78
C GLU A 1086 -34.14 -26.90 16.95
N ILE A 1087 -35.17 -27.41 17.62
CA ILE A 1087 -35.02 -28.36 18.73
C ILE A 1087 -34.24 -29.56 18.22
N ASN A 1088 -32.95 -29.59 18.52
CA ASN A 1088 -32.11 -30.72 18.20
C ASN A 1088 -32.59 -31.92 19.05
N PRO A 1089 -33.00 -33.04 18.45
CA PRO A 1089 -33.46 -34.21 19.19
C PRO A 1089 -32.38 -34.78 20.14
N LEU A 1090 -31.10 -34.46 19.96
CA LEU A 1090 -30.02 -34.79 20.90
C LEU A 1090 -30.08 -33.97 22.19
N CYS A 1091 -30.55 -32.72 22.13
CA CYS A 1091 -30.72 -31.84 23.30
C CYS A 1091 -31.94 -32.24 24.15
N ALA A 1092 -33.06 -32.55 23.48
CA ALA A 1092 -34.28 -33.04 24.11
C ALA A 1092 -34.11 -34.39 24.84
N ASN A 1093 -33.12 -35.19 24.42
CA ASN A 1093 -32.79 -36.49 25.00
C ASN A 1093 -31.43 -36.50 25.73
N CYS A 1094 -30.78 -35.36 25.94
CA CYS A 1094 -29.49 -35.31 26.62
C CYS A 1094 -29.71 -35.75 28.09
N PRO A 1095 -29.04 -36.80 28.58
CA PRO A 1095 -29.30 -37.41 29.90
C PRO A 1095 -29.02 -36.46 31.07
N HIS A 1096 -28.39 -35.32 30.79
CA HIS A 1096 -28.08 -34.25 31.74
C HIS A 1096 -29.20 -33.20 31.86
N GLY A 1097 -30.30 -33.34 31.12
CA GLY A 1097 -31.63 -32.83 31.51
C GLY A 1097 -31.89 -31.32 31.46
N PHE A 1098 -31.21 -30.53 30.62
CA PHE A 1098 -31.36 -29.07 30.65
C PHE A 1098 -32.63 -28.50 29.97
N ASN A 1099 -33.30 -29.27 29.11
CA ASN A 1099 -34.61 -28.86 28.57
C ASN A 1099 -35.71 -28.77 29.65
N GLN A 1100 -35.54 -29.42 30.81
CA GLN A 1100 -36.49 -29.30 31.94
C GLN A 1100 -36.25 -28.08 32.85
N MET A 1101 -35.04 -27.50 32.83
CA MET A 1101 -34.74 -26.28 33.61
C MET A 1101 -35.08 -25.00 32.85
N LEU A 1102 -35.00 -24.99 31.51
CA LEU A 1102 -35.43 -23.86 30.68
C LEU A 1102 -36.95 -23.61 30.79
N SER A 1103 -37.76 -24.66 30.99
CA SER A 1103 -39.20 -24.52 31.24
C SER A 1103 -39.56 -23.96 32.62
N ASN A 1104 -38.66 -24.10 33.61
CA ASN A 1104 -38.88 -23.58 34.97
C ASN A 1104 -38.28 -22.18 35.16
N ASN A 1105 -37.17 -21.82 34.49
CA ASN A 1105 -36.56 -20.49 34.60
C ASN A 1105 -37.27 -19.40 33.78
N ASN A 1106 -38.21 -19.76 32.89
CA ASN A 1106 -39.12 -18.80 32.27
C ASN A 1106 -40.13 -18.19 33.27
N SER A 1107 -40.30 -18.75 34.48
CA SER A 1107 -41.03 -18.04 35.54
C SER A 1107 -40.20 -16.91 36.13
N ASP A 1108 -38.89 -17.10 36.29
CA ASP A 1108 -38.02 -16.13 36.97
C ASP A 1108 -37.69 -14.93 36.08
N LEU A 1109 -37.65 -15.11 34.75
CA LEU A 1109 -37.55 -14.00 33.79
C LEU A 1109 -38.84 -13.15 33.77
N ASN A 1110 -40.01 -13.79 33.87
CA ASN A 1110 -41.29 -13.09 33.99
C ASN A 1110 -41.46 -12.42 35.36
N GLU A 1111 -40.89 -13.00 36.42
CA GLU A 1111 -40.88 -12.42 37.77
C GLU A 1111 -39.87 -11.26 37.86
N MET A 1112 -38.71 -11.33 37.21
CA MET A 1112 -37.79 -10.19 37.04
C MET A 1112 -38.39 -9.08 36.18
N ILE A 1113 -39.09 -9.39 35.09
CA ILE A 1113 -39.82 -8.40 34.28
C ILE A 1113 -40.97 -7.79 35.10
N GLU A 1114 -41.70 -8.55 35.92
CA GLU A 1114 -42.71 -8.00 36.84
C GLU A 1114 -42.08 -7.15 37.96
N ILE A 1115 -40.89 -7.47 38.46
CA ILE A 1115 -40.17 -6.69 39.47
C ILE A 1115 -39.65 -5.38 38.86
N ILE A 1116 -39.09 -5.43 37.65
CA ILE A 1116 -38.64 -4.25 36.88
C ILE A 1116 -39.82 -3.35 36.50
N LEU A 1117 -41.02 -3.92 36.29
CA LEU A 1117 -42.25 -3.16 36.01
C LEU A 1117 -43.00 -2.70 37.28
N ARG A 1118 -42.72 -3.27 38.47
CA ARG A 1118 -43.36 -2.88 39.74
C ARG A 1118 -42.55 -1.90 40.58
N GLU A 1119 -41.24 -1.89 40.43
CA GLU A 1119 -40.38 -0.87 41.04
C GLU A 1119 -40.10 0.20 39.98
N ASP A 1120 -40.77 1.36 40.09
CA ASP A 1120 -40.55 2.57 39.28
C ASP A 1120 -39.08 3.04 39.34
N TYR A 1121 -38.18 2.34 38.65
CA TYR A 1121 -36.87 2.85 38.24
C TYR A 1121 -37.04 3.58 36.90
N THR A 1122 -37.79 4.68 36.94
CA THR A 1122 -37.69 5.73 35.93
C THR A 1122 -36.37 6.47 36.12
N SER A 1123 -35.27 5.92 35.59
CA SER A 1123 -34.12 6.68 35.09
C SER A 1123 -33.13 5.76 34.40
N TRP A 1124 -33.47 5.31 33.19
CA TRP A 1124 -32.49 5.13 32.14
C TRP A 1124 -33.08 5.84 30.93
N GLU A 1125 -32.45 6.95 30.56
CA GLU A 1125 -32.82 7.74 29.38
C GLU A 1125 -32.67 6.85 28.16
N GLU A 1126 -33.78 6.75 27.43
CA GLU A 1126 -33.86 6.34 26.03
C GLU A 1126 -33.01 7.32 25.20
N ASP A 1127 -31.88 6.85 24.68
CA ASP A 1127 -31.29 7.26 23.41
C ASP A 1127 -30.33 6.13 22.99
N GLU A 1128 -30.17 5.90 21.68
CA GLU A 1128 -29.47 4.77 21.03
C GLU A 1128 -30.32 3.51 20.71
N ILE A 1129 -31.51 3.66 20.12
CA ILE A 1129 -31.97 2.82 18.99
C ILE A 1129 -32.70 3.72 17.99
N ASN A 1130 -31.96 4.26 17.02
CA ASN A 1130 -32.36 4.44 15.61
C ASN A 1130 -31.20 4.95 14.75
#